data_AF-A0A1E4RUB6-F1
#
_entry.id   AF-A0A1E4RUB6-F1
#
_cell.length_a   1.000
_cell.length_b   1.000
_cell.length_c   1.000
_cell.angle_alpha   90.00
_cell.angle_beta   90.00
_cell.angle_gamma   90.00
#
_symmetry.space_group_name_H-M   'P 1'
#
loop_
_entity.id
_entity.type
_entity.pdbx_description
1 polymer ?
#
loop_
_entity_poly.entity_id
_entity_poly.type
_entity_poly.pdbx_seq_one_letter_code
_entity_poly.pdbx_strand_id
1 'polypeptide(L)'
;MEAHSTLAVAMNRMGAKSNCGEGGEDAERSLVNENGDTMRSAIKQVASARFGVTSHYLSDADEIQIKMAQGAKPGEGGELPGHKVSKSIAKTRHSTPGVGLISPPPHHDIYSIEDLKQLIYDLKCANPRAGISVKLVSEVGVGIVASGVAKAKADHILISGHDGGTGASRWTGIKYAGLPWELGLAETHQTLVLNDLRGNVVVQTDGQLRTGFDIAVAVLLGAESFTLATIPLIAMGCIMMRKCHLNTCPVGIATQDSVLREKFKGAPEHVINFFYYLIHDLRKIMARLGFRTIDEMVGHSEKLRARQDRNTKTCNIDLSPILTPAHSIREGVPTRFVKKQDHKLHVRLDNKLIDEAEVTLDKGLPVSIDANIINTDRALGASLSYRISKKFGEDGLPQDTVVVNIKGSAGQSFGAFLTSGVTFYLEGDANDYVGKGLSGGRLIIRPPRGASYKSYENVIVGNTCFYGATSGYAFISGAAGERFAVRNSGANIVVEKIKGNNAFEYMTGGRVVVLSHMESTNAFAGASGGIAYVLVSDFKEFSSRVNHETVGLSGLTDPVEIAFVKGLIEEHSHYTGSELADRILKNFNHYLSSFVKVLPTDYKKVLEEEKKKVEELKKLESETFLKSFQRLDPDADVTNGDIKKTHATSIKSTLREPKILDLEDSITDKAFEEKKVEKLDKLRGFITYKQRHETYRSTKSRTRDWKELSKAISKKDAKFQTARCMDCGVPFCQSDTGCPISNVIPKFNDLVFNDQWRAALEKLSETNNFPEFTGRVCPAPCQGACVLGIIEEPVGIKSIERLIIDHAFEQGWVVPKPPSVRSGKRVAIVGSGPAGLAAADQLNKAGHSVTVYERSDRPGGLLMYGIPNMKLDKSVVKRRTDLLEAEGVQFVCNTEIDDVNDLKTDFDAVILAIGSTIPRDLKIPGRDLKNIDFAMTLLTNNTQALLDDYLPEIRSKLEGKKVIVIGGGDTGNDCIGTAVRHGAASVVNFELLPQPPQERSRDNPWPQWPRIFRVDYGHSEVKDHYGKDPREYCILSKEFIGDDEGHVKAIKTVRVEWKKSESGVWQMNEIPNSEEIFEADIVLLSMGFVGPEVAKMEVQKTPRGTIPTKSHASYQVEENLFTAGDCRRGQSLIVWGIQEGRQCAREVDMFLEGNTKLPGNGGIVKRDFKLLEELASGVEA
;
A
#
# COMPACT_ATOMS: atom_id res chain seq x y z
N MET A 1 9.70 -6.08 10.64
CA MET A 1 9.46 -7.29 11.47
C MET A 1 8.08 -7.23 12.12
N GLU A 2 7.72 -6.07 12.65
CA GLU A 2 6.51 -5.72 13.38
C GLU A 2 5.25 -6.40 12.82
N ALA A 3 4.83 -6.07 11.59
CA ALA A 3 3.61 -6.64 11.01
C ALA A 3 3.63 -8.17 10.86
N HIS A 4 4.79 -8.77 10.63
CA HIS A 4 4.93 -10.23 10.45
C HIS A 4 4.85 -10.95 11.80
N SER A 5 5.57 -10.47 12.81
CA SER A 5 5.51 -11.00 14.17
C SER A 5 4.13 -10.81 14.81
N THR A 6 3.47 -9.64 14.60
CA THR A 6 2.10 -9.39 15.06
C THR A 6 1.12 -10.41 14.50
N LEU A 7 1.24 -10.75 13.20
CA LEU A 7 0.41 -11.78 12.58
C LEU A 7 0.69 -13.15 13.18
N ALA A 8 1.97 -13.51 13.37
CA ALA A 8 2.32 -14.80 13.97
C ALA A 8 1.75 -14.96 15.39
N VAL A 9 1.94 -13.95 16.26
CA VAL A 9 1.38 -13.95 17.61
C VAL A 9 -0.14 -14.08 17.59
N ALA A 10 -0.83 -13.32 16.73
CA ALA A 10 -2.29 -13.39 16.61
C ALA A 10 -2.78 -14.80 16.23
N MET A 11 -2.16 -15.42 15.23
CA MET A 11 -2.55 -16.76 14.78
C MET A 11 -2.26 -17.82 15.84
N ASN A 12 -1.09 -17.75 16.49
CA ASN A 12 -0.68 -18.67 17.54
C ASN A 12 -1.64 -18.62 18.74
N ARG A 13 -2.06 -17.42 19.18
CA ARG A 13 -3.05 -17.25 20.25
C ARG A 13 -4.41 -17.88 19.94
N MET A 14 -4.80 -17.92 18.66
CA MET A 14 -6.05 -18.55 18.22
C MET A 14 -5.93 -20.06 17.98
N GLY A 15 -4.72 -20.65 18.09
CA GLY A 15 -4.46 -22.02 17.66
C GLY A 15 -4.53 -22.21 16.14
N ALA A 16 -4.50 -21.11 15.38
CA ALA A 16 -4.42 -21.11 13.93
C ALA A 16 -2.95 -21.05 13.47
N LYS A 17 -2.71 -21.03 12.16
CA LYS A 17 -1.35 -21.05 11.60
C LYS A 17 -1.05 -19.77 10.83
N SER A 18 0.10 -19.16 11.09
CA SER A 18 0.74 -18.17 10.22
C SER A 18 1.81 -18.82 9.34
N ASN A 19 2.16 -18.16 8.24
CA ASN A 19 3.18 -18.63 7.29
C ASN A 19 4.32 -17.62 7.20
N CYS A 20 5.57 -18.10 7.28
CA CYS A 20 6.74 -17.23 7.25
C CYS A 20 6.97 -16.54 5.90
N GLY A 21 6.42 -17.10 4.81
CA GLY A 21 6.70 -16.65 3.46
C GLY A 21 8.08 -17.11 2.95
N GLU A 22 8.50 -16.57 1.81
CA GLU A 22 9.70 -16.99 1.07
C GLU A 22 11.03 -16.42 1.62
N GLY A 23 10.97 -15.71 2.76
CA GLY A 23 12.07 -14.87 3.22
C GLY A 23 13.00 -15.50 4.25
N GLY A 24 12.77 -16.76 4.63
CA GLY A 24 13.32 -17.35 5.85
C GLY A 24 12.63 -16.80 7.11
N GLU A 25 13.03 -17.31 8.25
CA GLU A 25 12.59 -16.83 9.56
C GLU A 25 13.77 -16.84 10.53
N ASP A 26 13.92 -15.77 11.32
CA ASP A 26 14.97 -15.70 12.34
C ASP A 26 14.66 -16.69 13.48
N ALA A 27 15.66 -17.48 13.89
CA ALA A 27 15.51 -18.53 14.89
C ALA A 27 15.09 -17.99 16.27
N GLU A 28 15.46 -16.74 16.60
CA GLU A 28 15.07 -16.08 17.85
C GLU A 28 13.55 -15.97 18.01
N ARG A 29 12.78 -16.02 16.91
CA ARG A 29 11.31 -15.94 16.96
C ARG A 29 10.64 -17.16 17.57
N SER A 30 11.37 -18.28 17.65
CA SER A 30 10.89 -19.51 18.26
C SER A 30 11.05 -19.51 19.78
N LEU A 31 11.74 -18.51 20.35
CA LEU A 31 11.75 -18.26 21.78
C LEU A 31 10.36 -17.81 22.24
N VAL A 32 9.95 -18.33 23.40
CA VAL A 32 8.71 -17.93 24.06
C VAL A 32 9.01 -16.73 24.94
N ASN A 33 8.27 -15.65 24.74
CA ASN A 33 8.40 -14.43 25.52
C ASN A 33 7.84 -14.63 26.94
N GLU A 34 8.21 -13.74 27.87
CA GLU A 34 7.74 -13.77 29.27
C GLU A 34 6.20 -13.77 29.41
N ASN A 35 5.50 -13.20 28.43
CA ASN A 35 4.04 -13.14 28.40
C ASN A 35 3.38 -14.41 27.82
N GLY A 36 4.16 -15.43 27.46
CA GLY A 36 3.70 -16.69 26.88
C GLY A 36 3.49 -16.65 25.36
N ASP A 37 3.67 -15.50 24.70
CA ASP A 37 3.58 -15.42 23.24
C ASP A 37 4.82 -15.99 22.57
N THR A 38 4.63 -16.51 21.37
CA THR A 38 5.73 -16.84 20.46
C THR A 38 5.51 -16.16 19.11
N MET A 39 6.59 -15.63 18.54
CA MET A 39 6.61 -15.00 17.22
C MET A 39 6.83 -16.01 16.09
N ARG A 40 6.93 -17.31 16.41
CA ARG A 40 7.15 -18.40 15.47
C ARG A 40 6.01 -18.51 14.45
N SER A 41 6.35 -18.67 13.19
CA SER A 41 5.37 -19.10 12.18
C SER A 41 5.23 -20.63 12.18
N ALA A 42 4.01 -21.13 12.31
CA ALA A 42 3.73 -22.57 12.29
C ALA A 42 3.98 -23.20 10.91
N ILE A 43 3.71 -22.46 9.82
CA ILE A 43 3.98 -22.87 8.45
C ILE A 43 5.31 -22.24 7.99
N LYS A 44 6.24 -23.08 7.53
CA LYS A 44 7.51 -22.68 6.94
C LYS A 44 7.48 -22.90 5.43
N GLN A 45 7.88 -21.93 4.63
CA GLN A 45 7.84 -22.05 3.17
C GLN A 45 9.19 -22.50 2.60
N VAL A 46 9.14 -23.34 1.56
CA VAL A 46 10.28 -23.72 0.72
C VAL A 46 9.94 -23.26 -0.70
N ALA A 47 10.65 -22.24 -1.16
CA ALA A 47 10.49 -21.64 -2.49
C ALA A 47 11.80 -21.76 -3.30
N SER A 48 11.75 -21.44 -4.59
CA SER A 48 12.84 -21.63 -5.56
C SER A 48 14.20 -21.03 -5.18
N ALA A 49 14.26 -19.96 -4.38
CA ALA A 49 15.53 -19.40 -3.95
C ALA A 49 16.13 -20.07 -2.70
N ARG A 50 15.35 -20.88 -1.95
CA ARG A 50 15.75 -21.51 -0.69
C ARG A 50 16.28 -20.52 0.37
N PHE A 51 15.82 -19.26 0.34
CA PHE A 51 16.22 -18.26 1.32
C PHE A 51 15.86 -18.71 2.75
N GLY A 52 16.87 -18.75 3.63
CA GLY A 52 16.72 -19.13 5.04
C GLY A 52 16.25 -20.57 5.28
N VAL A 53 16.34 -21.45 4.28
CA VAL A 53 15.97 -22.86 4.42
C VAL A 53 17.16 -23.65 4.98
N THR A 54 17.18 -23.81 6.30
CA THR A 54 18.19 -24.59 7.03
C THR A 54 17.59 -25.84 7.68
N SER A 55 18.42 -26.78 8.14
CA SER A 55 17.97 -27.95 8.93
C SER A 55 17.13 -27.52 10.15
N HIS A 56 17.59 -26.51 10.90
CA HIS A 56 16.87 -26.00 12.05
C HIS A 56 15.53 -25.36 11.68
N TYR A 57 15.50 -24.51 10.64
CA TYR A 57 14.28 -23.90 10.12
C TYR A 57 13.21 -24.94 9.75
N LEU A 58 13.60 -26.03 9.10
CA LEU A 58 12.69 -27.13 8.75
C LEU A 58 12.22 -27.91 9.99
N SER A 59 13.11 -28.15 10.95
CA SER A 59 12.78 -28.84 12.22
C SER A 59 11.80 -28.05 13.12
N ASP A 60 11.76 -26.74 12.93
CA ASP A 60 10.88 -25.81 13.64
C ASP A 60 9.52 -25.61 12.95
N ALA A 61 9.18 -26.38 11.92
CA ALA A 61 7.89 -26.29 11.24
C ALA A 61 6.83 -27.25 11.80
N ASP A 62 5.56 -26.82 11.86
CA ASP A 62 4.40 -27.72 12.01
C ASP A 62 3.87 -28.15 10.64
N GLU A 63 4.10 -27.32 9.62
CA GLU A 63 3.78 -27.59 8.23
C GLU A 63 4.83 -26.92 7.33
N ILE A 64 5.25 -27.61 6.27
CA ILE A 64 6.20 -27.10 5.29
C ILE A 64 5.47 -26.93 3.97
N GLN A 65 5.44 -25.70 3.44
CA GLN A 65 4.78 -25.39 2.19
C GLN A 65 5.78 -25.26 1.04
N ILE A 66 5.71 -26.16 0.07
CA ILE A 66 6.38 -26.04 -1.23
C ILE A 66 5.63 -25.01 -2.06
N LYS A 67 6.31 -23.92 -2.42
CA LYS A 67 5.74 -22.84 -3.23
C LYS A 67 6.05 -23.06 -4.71
N MET A 68 5.19 -23.76 -5.43
CA MET A 68 5.33 -23.86 -6.89
C MET A 68 5.09 -22.49 -7.54
N ALA A 69 4.03 -21.79 -7.11
CA ALA A 69 3.64 -20.53 -7.72
C ALA A 69 2.83 -19.63 -6.76
N GLN A 70 2.51 -18.41 -7.18
CA GLN A 70 1.56 -17.53 -6.51
C GLN A 70 0.67 -16.81 -7.53
N GLY A 71 -0.59 -16.53 -7.17
CA GLY A 71 -1.57 -15.97 -8.10
C GLY A 71 -1.15 -14.68 -8.81
N ALA A 72 -0.46 -13.78 -8.10
CA ALA A 72 -0.02 -12.50 -8.66
C ALA A 72 1.05 -12.62 -9.76
N LYS A 73 1.78 -13.74 -9.82
CA LYS A 73 2.86 -14.00 -10.78
C LYS A 73 3.16 -15.50 -10.87
N PRO A 74 2.30 -16.29 -11.54
CA PRO A 74 2.40 -17.74 -11.51
C PRO A 74 3.65 -18.29 -12.20
N GLY A 75 4.10 -17.66 -13.29
CA GLY A 75 5.26 -18.08 -14.09
C GLY A 75 6.59 -17.43 -13.67
N GLU A 76 6.67 -16.78 -12.51
CA GLU A 76 7.86 -16.02 -12.09
C GLU A 76 8.24 -16.30 -10.63
N GLY A 77 9.50 -16.01 -10.27
CA GLY A 77 10.01 -16.13 -8.90
C GLY A 77 9.65 -14.96 -7.97
N GLY A 78 9.92 -15.12 -6.68
CA GLY A 78 9.83 -14.05 -5.69
C GLY A 78 10.77 -12.88 -5.99
N GLU A 79 10.33 -11.65 -5.67
CA GLU A 79 11.11 -10.42 -5.91
C GLU A 79 11.21 -9.62 -4.61
N LEU A 80 12.41 -9.21 -4.25
CA LEU A 80 12.66 -8.24 -3.19
C LEU A 80 13.65 -7.17 -3.68
N PRO A 81 13.21 -5.91 -3.84
CA PRO A 81 14.09 -4.81 -4.25
C PRO A 81 15.26 -4.61 -3.28
N GLY A 82 16.45 -4.29 -3.81
CA GLY A 82 17.70 -4.21 -3.02
C GLY A 82 17.66 -3.20 -1.88
N HIS A 83 16.98 -2.07 -2.06
CA HIS A 83 16.78 -1.07 -1.00
C HIS A 83 15.85 -1.53 0.14
N LYS A 84 15.26 -2.72 0.03
CA LYS A 84 14.54 -3.42 1.12
C LYS A 84 15.37 -4.54 1.73
N VAL A 85 16.54 -4.86 1.19
CA VAL A 85 17.42 -5.90 1.74
C VAL A 85 18.31 -5.27 2.80
N SER A 86 17.73 -5.08 3.99
CA SER A 86 18.44 -4.62 5.18
C SER A 86 19.48 -5.65 5.64
N LYS A 87 20.39 -5.25 6.54
CA LYS A 87 21.36 -6.18 7.14
C LYS A 87 20.70 -7.38 7.82
N SER A 88 19.59 -7.18 8.52
CA SER A 88 18.83 -8.26 9.15
C SER A 88 18.20 -9.21 8.13
N ILE A 89 17.60 -8.68 7.06
CA ILE A 89 17.04 -9.51 5.98
C ILE A 89 18.14 -10.29 5.27
N ALA A 90 19.27 -9.65 4.99
CA ALA A 90 20.42 -10.29 4.38
C ALA A 90 20.95 -11.46 5.24
N LYS A 91 21.03 -11.28 6.57
CA LYS A 91 21.37 -12.35 7.52
C LYS A 91 20.38 -13.51 7.40
N THR A 92 19.07 -13.26 7.57
CA THR A 92 18.04 -14.32 7.52
C THR A 92 18.01 -15.06 6.18
N ARG A 93 18.39 -14.40 5.09
CA ARG A 93 18.38 -14.99 3.74
C ARG A 93 19.72 -15.57 3.31
N HIS A 94 20.78 -15.44 4.11
CA HIS A 94 22.16 -15.75 3.72
C HIS A 94 22.54 -15.06 2.39
N SER A 95 22.23 -13.76 2.30
CA SER A 95 22.47 -12.93 1.12
C SER A 95 23.26 -11.67 1.45
N THR A 96 23.54 -10.84 0.45
CA THR A 96 24.27 -9.57 0.62
C THR A 96 23.31 -8.40 0.90
N PRO A 97 23.58 -7.54 1.91
CA PRO A 97 22.80 -6.31 2.13
C PRO A 97 22.80 -5.38 0.91
N GLY A 98 21.66 -4.75 0.62
CA GLY A 98 21.51 -3.77 -0.46
C GLY A 98 21.37 -4.36 -1.88
N VAL A 99 21.66 -5.65 -2.08
CA VAL A 99 21.55 -6.31 -3.38
C VAL A 99 20.13 -6.83 -3.59
N GLY A 100 19.55 -6.59 -4.76
CA GLY A 100 18.21 -7.07 -5.12
C GLY A 100 18.15 -8.59 -5.20
N LEU A 101 17.07 -9.18 -4.67
CA LEU A 101 16.88 -10.63 -4.68
C LEU A 101 15.75 -11.00 -5.63
N ILE A 102 16.14 -11.57 -6.77
CA ILE A 102 15.23 -12.19 -7.73
C ILE A 102 15.42 -13.70 -7.61
N SER A 103 14.34 -14.39 -7.28
CA SER A 103 14.35 -15.84 -7.17
C SER A 103 14.25 -16.46 -8.57
N PRO A 104 14.86 -17.63 -8.81
CA PRO A 104 14.62 -18.36 -10.05
C PRO A 104 13.11 -18.63 -10.22
N PRO A 105 12.56 -18.62 -11.44
CA PRO A 105 11.17 -19.03 -11.63
C PRO A 105 10.92 -20.50 -11.21
N PRO A 106 11.71 -21.50 -11.64
CA PRO A 106 11.49 -22.88 -11.21
C PRO A 106 12.22 -23.20 -9.90
N HIS A 107 11.72 -24.23 -9.23
CA HIS A 107 12.53 -24.99 -8.28
C HIS A 107 13.53 -25.84 -9.08
N HIS A 108 14.83 -25.67 -8.88
CA HIS A 108 15.84 -26.40 -9.66
C HIS A 108 15.96 -27.90 -9.29
N ASP A 109 15.22 -28.32 -8.28
CA ASP A 109 15.00 -29.70 -7.85
C ASP A 109 13.57 -30.19 -8.11
N ILE A 110 12.82 -29.51 -8.99
CA ILE A 110 11.49 -29.92 -9.46
C ILE A 110 11.36 -29.60 -10.96
N TYR A 111 11.71 -30.56 -11.82
CA TYR A 111 11.46 -30.47 -13.27
C TYR A 111 10.37 -31.43 -13.73
N SER A 112 9.94 -32.34 -12.86
CA SER A 112 8.85 -33.28 -13.12
C SER A 112 8.09 -33.62 -11.83
N ILE A 113 7.05 -34.45 -11.95
CA ILE A 113 6.23 -34.84 -10.79
C ILE A 113 6.98 -35.79 -9.84
N GLU A 114 7.87 -36.62 -10.37
CA GLU A 114 8.76 -37.47 -9.58
C GLU A 114 9.80 -36.67 -8.79
N ASP A 115 10.26 -35.53 -9.32
CA ASP A 115 11.12 -34.60 -8.59
C ASP A 115 10.36 -33.91 -7.45
N LEU A 116 9.10 -33.50 -7.70
CA LEU A 116 8.24 -32.99 -6.64
C LEU A 116 8.03 -34.05 -5.55
N LYS A 117 7.81 -35.31 -5.93
CA LYS A 117 7.73 -36.43 -5.00
C LYS A 117 9.04 -36.61 -4.22
N GLN A 118 10.18 -36.39 -4.86
CA GLN A 118 11.48 -36.42 -4.18
C GLN A 118 11.60 -35.29 -3.17
N LEU A 119 11.23 -34.05 -3.50
CA LEU A 119 11.26 -32.94 -2.54
C LEU A 119 10.27 -33.15 -1.38
N ILE A 120 9.05 -33.63 -1.64
CA ILE A 120 8.09 -33.98 -0.58
C ILE A 120 8.71 -35.01 0.35
N TYR A 121 9.38 -36.02 -0.21
CA TYR A 121 10.08 -37.03 0.57
C TYR A 121 11.21 -36.39 1.39
N ASP A 122 12.11 -35.60 0.79
CA ASP A 122 13.22 -34.93 1.48
C ASP A 122 12.72 -34.09 2.67
N LEU A 123 11.67 -33.29 2.49
CA LEU A 123 11.10 -32.44 3.53
C LEU A 123 10.45 -33.25 4.65
N LYS A 124 9.79 -34.38 4.31
CA LYS A 124 9.25 -35.29 5.31
C LYS A 124 10.37 -36.02 6.08
N CYS A 125 11.50 -36.26 5.44
CA CYS A 125 12.70 -36.81 6.09
C CYS A 125 13.33 -35.76 7.04
N ALA A 126 13.41 -34.51 6.61
CA ALA A 126 13.93 -33.38 7.38
C ALA A 126 12.99 -32.93 8.51
N ASN A 127 11.70 -33.28 8.46
CA ASN A 127 10.78 -33.14 9.57
C ASN A 127 9.65 -34.18 9.47
N PRO A 128 9.77 -35.33 10.16
CA PRO A 128 8.76 -36.39 10.13
C PRO A 128 7.39 -36.00 10.68
N ARG A 129 7.31 -34.93 11.49
CA ARG A 129 6.07 -34.48 12.15
C ARG A 129 5.30 -33.44 11.33
N ALA A 130 5.98 -32.69 10.46
CA ALA A 130 5.35 -31.63 9.68
C ALA A 130 4.43 -32.18 8.59
N GLY A 131 3.30 -31.49 8.35
CA GLY A 131 2.52 -31.68 7.13
C GLY A 131 3.22 -31.07 5.92
N ILE A 132 3.12 -31.68 4.73
CA ILE A 132 3.67 -31.10 3.50
C ILE A 132 2.54 -30.52 2.64
N SER A 133 2.60 -29.21 2.40
CA SER A 133 1.65 -28.46 1.58
C SER A 133 2.27 -28.08 0.24
N VAL A 134 1.52 -28.19 -0.85
CA VAL A 134 1.95 -27.71 -2.17
C VAL A 134 1.03 -26.57 -2.61
N LYS A 135 1.60 -25.38 -2.80
CA LYS A 135 0.89 -24.20 -3.27
C LYS A 135 0.97 -24.10 -4.80
N LEU A 136 -0.17 -24.33 -5.43
CA LEU A 136 -0.41 -24.18 -6.87
C LEU A 136 -1.21 -22.90 -7.15
N VAL A 137 -1.31 -22.52 -8.42
CA VAL A 137 -2.19 -21.43 -8.87
C VAL A 137 -3.28 -22.03 -9.73
N SER A 138 -4.49 -21.46 -9.63
CA SER A 138 -5.60 -21.82 -10.50
C SER A 138 -5.26 -21.54 -11.96
N GLU A 139 -5.32 -22.58 -12.77
CA GLU A 139 -5.24 -22.57 -14.23
C GLU A 139 -5.99 -23.79 -14.78
N VAL A 140 -6.29 -23.81 -16.08
CA VAL A 140 -6.93 -24.99 -16.69
C VAL A 140 -6.00 -26.19 -16.60
N GLY A 141 -6.49 -27.31 -16.07
CA GLY A 141 -5.71 -28.54 -15.90
C GLY A 141 -5.05 -28.68 -14.53
N VAL A 142 -5.23 -27.72 -13.62
CA VAL A 142 -4.69 -27.78 -12.26
C VAL A 142 -5.19 -29.00 -11.49
N GLY A 143 -6.39 -29.52 -11.78
CA GLY A 143 -6.91 -30.72 -11.13
C GLY A 143 -6.12 -31.99 -11.48
N ILE A 144 -5.57 -32.06 -12.69
CA ILE A 144 -4.68 -33.15 -13.13
C ILE A 144 -3.36 -33.07 -12.38
N VAL A 145 -2.77 -31.87 -12.29
CA VAL A 145 -1.55 -31.61 -11.52
C VAL A 145 -1.77 -31.96 -10.05
N ALA A 146 -2.90 -31.55 -9.46
CA ALA A 146 -3.26 -31.85 -8.07
C ALA A 146 -3.37 -33.36 -7.81
N SER A 147 -3.86 -34.14 -8.78
CA SER A 147 -3.87 -35.60 -8.68
C SER A 147 -2.45 -36.19 -8.65
N GLY A 148 -1.53 -35.64 -9.47
CA GLY A 148 -0.11 -35.95 -9.40
C GLY A 148 0.49 -35.63 -8.03
N VAL A 149 0.18 -34.44 -7.49
CA VAL A 149 0.64 -33.97 -6.17
C VAL A 149 0.14 -34.88 -5.04
N ALA A 150 -1.13 -35.30 -5.09
CA ALA A 150 -1.68 -36.24 -4.12
C ALA A 150 -0.97 -37.62 -4.19
N LYS A 151 -0.67 -38.11 -5.40
CA LYS A 151 0.10 -39.36 -5.61
C LYS A 151 1.58 -39.21 -5.18
N ALA A 152 2.11 -37.99 -5.27
CA ALA A 152 3.43 -37.61 -4.75
C ALA A 152 3.47 -37.51 -3.22
N LYS A 153 2.36 -37.79 -2.52
CA LYS A 153 2.23 -37.85 -1.06
C LYS A 153 2.25 -36.49 -0.36
N ALA A 154 1.79 -35.42 -1.01
CA ALA A 154 1.48 -34.20 -0.29
C ALA A 154 0.32 -34.44 0.70
N ASP A 155 0.36 -33.74 1.84
CA ASP A 155 -0.70 -33.76 2.86
C ASP A 155 -1.77 -32.69 2.56
N HIS A 156 -1.35 -31.54 2.02
CA HIS A 156 -2.21 -30.40 1.69
C HIS A 156 -1.96 -29.91 0.26
N ILE A 157 -3.03 -29.48 -0.42
CA ILE A 157 -2.97 -28.83 -1.74
C ILE A 157 -3.65 -27.47 -1.62
N LEU A 158 -2.91 -26.40 -1.83
CA LEU A 158 -3.42 -25.03 -1.85
C LEU A 158 -3.59 -24.57 -3.30
N ILE A 159 -4.81 -24.19 -3.68
CA ILE A 159 -5.10 -23.53 -4.96
C ILE A 159 -5.22 -22.02 -4.72
N SER A 160 -4.29 -21.26 -5.29
CA SER A 160 -4.32 -19.79 -5.23
C SER A 160 -5.03 -19.18 -6.44
N GLY A 161 -5.95 -18.25 -6.20
CA GLY A 161 -6.57 -17.44 -7.25
C GLY A 161 -5.62 -16.37 -7.81
N HIS A 162 -5.86 -15.95 -9.06
CA HIS A 162 -5.09 -14.92 -9.77
C HIS A 162 -5.02 -13.57 -9.04
N ASP A 163 -5.98 -13.31 -8.14
CA ASP A 163 -6.15 -12.06 -7.41
C ASP A 163 -5.37 -11.99 -6.09
N GLY A 164 -4.54 -13.00 -5.81
CA GLY A 164 -3.62 -13.01 -4.67
C GLY A 164 -2.75 -11.74 -4.56
N GLY A 165 -2.49 -11.31 -3.32
CA GLY A 165 -1.64 -10.13 -3.06
C GLY A 165 -0.15 -10.38 -3.37
N THR A 166 0.59 -9.29 -3.63
CA THR A 166 2.05 -9.34 -3.74
C THR A 166 2.70 -8.05 -3.24
N GLY A 167 3.91 -8.16 -2.69
CA GLY A 167 4.74 -7.02 -2.30
C GLY A 167 5.45 -6.36 -3.49
N ALA A 168 5.81 -7.16 -4.50
CA ALA A 168 6.49 -6.72 -5.73
C ALA A 168 6.24 -7.75 -6.87
N SER A 169 5.82 -7.25 -8.02
CA SER A 169 5.66 -8.01 -9.27
C SER A 169 5.43 -7.03 -10.42
N ARG A 170 5.68 -7.49 -11.65
CA ARG A 170 5.33 -6.79 -12.88
C ARG A 170 3.80 -6.70 -13.03
N TRP A 171 3.33 -5.60 -13.61
CA TRP A 171 1.89 -5.39 -13.86
C TRP A 171 1.28 -6.46 -14.77
N THR A 172 2.06 -6.99 -15.71
CA THR A 172 1.63 -8.05 -16.62
C THR A 172 1.25 -9.32 -15.87
N GLY A 173 2.09 -9.76 -14.91
CA GLY A 173 1.78 -10.92 -14.06
C GLY A 173 0.50 -10.71 -13.25
N ILE A 174 0.36 -9.56 -12.59
CA ILE A 174 -0.79 -9.25 -11.73
C ILE A 174 -2.12 -9.21 -12.51
N LYS A 175 -2.09 -8.77 -13.78
CA LYS A 175 -3.31 -8.50 -14.57
C LYS A 175 -3.68 -9.59 -15.55
N TYR A 176 -2.72 -10.38 -16.02
CA TYR A 176 -2.92 -11.27 -17.16
C TYR A 176 -2.49 -12.72 -16.91
N ALA A 177 -2.06 -13.08 -15.69
CA ALA A 177 -1.67 -14.45 -15.38
C ALA A 177 -2.51 -15.05 -14.23
N GLY A 178 -2.81 -16.34 -14.34
CA GLY A 178 -3.67 -17.10 -13.41
C GLY A 178 -5.16 -16.98 -13.70
N LEU A 179 -5.97 -17.86 -13.09
CA LEU A 179 -7.42 -17.88 -13.17
C LEU A 179 -8.10 -17.68 -11.79
N PRO A 180 -9.42 -17.41 -11.74
CA PRO A 180 -10.20 -17.37 -10.50
C PRO A 180 -10.04 -18.67 -9.70
N TRP A 181 -9.98 -18.55 -8.37
CA TRP A 181 -9.80 -19.71 -7.49
C TRP A 181 -11.03 -20.63 -7.55
N GLU A 182 -12.22 -20.12 -7.84
CA GLU A 182 -13.46 -20.89 -7.96
C GLU A 182 -13.34 -21.98 -9.02
N LEU A 183 -12.69 -21.67 -10.16
CA LEU A 183 -12.46 -22.63 -11.25
C LEU A 183 -11.49 -23.73 -10.80
N GLY A 184 -10.29 -23.33 -10.37
CA GLY A 184 -9.24 -24.28 -10.00
C GLY A 184 -9.55 -25.10 -8.77
N LEU A 185 -10.28 -24.53 -7.80
CA LEU A 185 -10.74 -25.24 -6.60
C LEU A 185 -11.75 -26.32 -6.95
N ALA A 186 -12.78 -25.98 -7.73
CA ALA A 186 -13.79 -26.94 -8.18
C ALA A 186 -13.15 -28.05 -9.02
N GLU A 187 -12.31 -27.69 -10.01
CA GLU A 187 -11.61 -28.66 -10.86
C GLU A 187 -10.73 -29.61 -10.01
N THR A 188 -9.99 -29.07 -9.06
CA THR A 188 -9.15 -29.86 -8.14
C THR A 188 -9.99 -30.80 -7.30
N HIS A 189 -11.07 -30.29 -6.69
CA HIS A 189 -11.94 -31.10 -5.86
C HIS A 189 -12.57 -32.25 -6.64
N GLN A 190 -13.18 -31.94 -7.80
CA GLN A 190 -13.85 -32.91 -8.66
C GLN A 190 -12.89 -33.97 -9.19
N THR A 191 -11.70 -33.56 -9.66
CA THR A 191 -10.70 -34.49 -10.22
C THR A 191 -10.13 -35.42 -9.16
N LEU A 192 -9.89 -34.92 -7.94
CA LEU A 192 -9.43 -35.76 -6.83
C LEU A 192 -10.47 -36.79 -6.39
N VAL A 193 -11.77 -36.44 -6.43
CA VAL A 193 -12.86 -37.40 -6.14
C VAL A 193 -12.96 -38.44 -7.24
N LEU A 194 -12.92 -38.00 -8.50
CA LEU A 194 -12.95 -38.90 -9.66
C LEU A 194 -11.86 -39.99 -9.56
N ASN A 195 -10.66 -39.61 -9.09
CA ASN A 195 -9.50 -40.50 -8.98
C ASN A 195 -9.37 -41.23 -7.63
N ASP A 196 -10.32 -41.10 -6.69
CA ASP A 196 -10.23 -41.66 -5.33
C ASP A 196 -8.95 -41.24 -4.57
N LEU A 197 -8.60 -39.95 -4.70
CA LEU A 197 -7.45 -39.34 -4.04
C LEU A 197 -7.86 -38.28 -3.01
N ARG A 198 -9.12 -37.79 -3.08
CA ARG A 198 -9.62 -36.70 -2.23
C ARG A 198 -9.58 -37.02 -0.74
N GLY A 199 -9.75 -38.29 -0.36
CA GLY A 199 -9.71 -38.77 1.01
C GLY A 199 -8.36 -38.62 1.72
N ASN A 200 -7.28 -38.41 0.96
CA ASN A 200 -5.91 -38.42 1.44
C ASN A 200 -5.25 -37.04 1.56
N VAL A 201 -5.91 -36.00 1.08
CA VAL A 201 -5.36 -34.64 1.03
C VAL A 201 -6.37 -33.63 1.55
N VAL A 202 -5.88 -32.61 2.26
CA VAL A 202 -6.68 -31.44 2.61
C VAL A 202 -6.58 -30.44 1.46
N VAL A 203 -7.73 -30.01 0.93
CA VAL A 203 -7.77 -28.97 -0.12
C VAL A 203 -7.95 -27.60 0.53
N GLN A 204 -7.08 -26.67 0.17
CA GLN A 204 -7.04 -25.31 0.69
C GLN A 204 -7.16 -24.30 -0.44
N THR A 205 -7.73 -23.12 -0.16
CA THR A 205 -7.78 -22.04 -1.15
C THR A 205 -7.37 -20.68 -0.58
N ASP A 206 -6.83 -19.82 -1.43
CA ASP A 206 -6.64 -18.39 -1.19
C ASP A 206 -6.94 -17.58 -2.46
N GLY A 207 -7.07 -16.27 -2.32
CA GLY A 207 -7.46 -15.37 -3.43
C GLY A 207 -8.51 -14.37 -3.00
N GLN A 208 -8.07 -13.23 -2.47
CA GLN A 208 -8.91 -12.14 -1.94
C GLN A 208 -10.14 -12.57 -1.12
N LEU A 209 -10.09 -13.66 -0.35
CA LEU A 209 -11.18 -14.02 0.56
C LEU A 209 -11.35 -12.91 1.61
N ARG A 210 -12.52 -12.26 1.67
CA ARG A 210 -12.76 -11.09 2.55
C ARG A 210 -13.92 -11.27 3.51
N THR A 211 -14.90 -12.08 3.14
CA THR A 211 -16.18 -12.17 3.83
C THR A 211 -16.51 -13.61 4.23
N GLY A 212 -17.45 -13.76 5.17
CA GLY A 212 -17.98 -15.08 5.52
C GLY A 212 -18.66 -15.78 4.33
N PHE A 213 -19.19 -15.00 3.37
CA PHE A 213 -19.75 -15.53 2.13
C PHE A 213 -18.67 -16.15 1.22
N ASP A 214 -17.53 -15.47 1.05
CA ASP A 214 -16.43 -16.00 0.23
C ASP A 214 -15.94 -17.34 0.78
N ILE A 215 -15.81 -17.45 2.10
CA ILE A 215 -15.43 -18.71 2.77
C ILE A 215 -16.52 -19.78 2.59
N ALA A 216 -17.80 -19.41 2.75
CA ALA A 216 -18.90 -20.36 2.54
C ALA A 216 -18.88 -20.92 1.11
N VAL A 217 -18.69 -20.08 0.09
CA VAL A 217 -18.55 -20.53 -1.30
C VAL A 217 -17.34 -21.44 -1.47
N ALA A 218 -16.19 -21.09 -0.90
CA ALA A 218 -15.00 -21.94 -0.94
C ALA A 218 -15.24 -23.33 -0.32
N VAL A 219 -15.93 -23.41 0.82
CA VAL A 219 -16.28 -24.69 1.46
C VAL A 219 -17.19 -25.52 0.55
N LEU A 220 -18.25 -24.92 0.01
CA LEU A 220 -19.21 -25.61 -0.88
C LEU A 220 -18.55 -26.09 -2.18
N LEU A 221 -17.50 -25.41 -2.65
CA LEU A 221 -16.70 -25.85 -3.80
C LEU A 221 -15.60 -26.89 -3.45
N GLY A 222 -15.42 -27.22 -2.16
CA GLY A 222 -14.58 -28.35 -1.73
C GLY A 222 -13.37 -28.01 -0.87
N ALA A 223 -13.16 -26.74 -0.50
CA ALA A 223 -12.07 -26.35 0.40
C ALA A 223 -12.37 -26.70 1.87
N GLU A 224 -11.36 -27.17 2.58
CA GLU A 224 -11.40 -27.48 4.03
C GLU A 224 -10.58 -26.48 4.85
N SER A 225 -9.66 -25.77 4.19
CA SER A 225 -8.79 -24.76 4.79
C SER A 225 -8.75 -23.51 3.91
N PHE A 226 -8.51 -22.35 4.53
CA PHE A 226 -8.52 -21.07 3.84
C PHE A 226 -7.33 -20.23 4.32
N THR A 227 -6.68 -19.53 3.39
CA THR A 227 -5.63 -18.56 3.76
C THR A 227 -6.04 -17.16 3.38
N LEU A 228 -5.90 -16.25 4.36
CA LEU A 228 -6.16 -14.83 4.18
C LEU A 228 -4.84 -14.07 4.36
N ALA A 229 -4.51 -13.25 3.37
CA ALA A 229 -3.27 -12.45 3.37
C ALA A 229 -3.57 -10.95 3.45
N THR A 230 -4.26 -10.38 2.45
CA THR A 230 -4.47 -8.93 2.36
C THR A 230 -5.33 -8.37 3.50
N ILE A 231 -6.40 -9.07 3.88
CA ILE A 231 -7.36 -8.53 4.86
C ILE A 231 -6.79 -8.47 6.29
N PRO A 232 -6.05 -9.47 6.79
CA PRO A 232 -5.32 -9.33 8.05
C PRO A 232 -4.32 -8.15 8.04
N LEU A 233 -3.67 -7.86 6.91
CA LEU A 233 -2.82 -6.66 6.79
C LEU A 233 -3.65 -5.36 6.89
N ILE A 234 -4.86 -5.33 6.33
CA ILE A 234 -5.80 -4.19 6.48
C ILE A 234 -6.23 -4.04 7.94
N ALA A 235 -6.57 -5.14 8.62
CA ALA A 235 -6.90 -5.13 10.05
C ALA A 235 -5.76 -4.58 10.92
N MET A 236 -4.50 -4.82 10.52
CA MET A 236 -3.32 -4.23 11.18
C MET A 236 -3.01 -2.79 10.75
N GLY A 237 -3.72 -2.22 9.78
CA GLY A 237 -3.60 -0.81 9.38
C GLY A 237 -3.23 -0.56 7.91
N CYS A 238 -3.18 -1.57 7.04
CA CYS A 238 -2.90 -1.36 5.62
C CYS A 238 -4.00 -0.52 4.96
N ILE A 239 -3.60 0.63 4.42
CA ILE A 239 -4.49 1.60 3.75
C ILE A 239 -4.56 1.40 2.23
N MET A 240 -4.13 0.24 1.73
CA MET A 240 -4.14 -0.13 0.31
C MET A 240 -3.47 0.90 -0.63
N MET A 241 -2.35 1.48 -0.17
CA MET A 241 -1.54 2.41 -0.96
C MET A 241 -0.91 1.76 -2.21
N ARG A 242 -0.68 0.45 -2.20
CA ARG A 242 -0.09 -0.35 -3.32
C ARG A 242 1.32 0.11 -3.76
N LYS A 243 2.10 0.68 -2.83
CA LYS A 243 3.50 1.10 -3.03
C LYS A 243 4.48 0.22 -2.22
N CYS A 244 4.09 -1.02 -1.94
CA CYS A 244 4.83 -1.98 -1.11
C CYS A 244 6.28 -2.23 -1.62
N HIS A 245 6.48 -2.18 -2.93
CA HIS A 245 7.77 -2.37 -3.60
C HIS A 245 8.73 -1.19 -3.43
N LEU A 246 8.22 0.02 -3.14
CA LEU A 246 9.04 1.24 -3.08
C LEU A 246 9.66 1.49 -1.70
N ASN A 247 9.37 0.66 -0.70
CA ASN A 247 9.83 0.85 0.68
C ASN A 247 9.28 2.13 1.35
N THR A 248 8.15 2.65 0.86
CA THR A 248 7.53 3.90 1.33
C THR A 248 6.18 3.68 1.99
N CYS A 249 5.96 2.52 2.62
CA CYS A 249 4.71 2.21 3.30
C CYS A 249 4.47 3.17 4.49
N PRO A 250 3.45 4.05 4.46
CA PRO A 250 3.26 5.13 5.44
C PRO A 250 2.88 4.63 6.84
N VAL A 251 2.40 3.39 6.93
CA VAL A 251 1.88 2.75 8.15
C VAL A 251 2.78 1.62 8.66
N GLY A 252 4.03 1.56 8.18
CA GLY A 252 5.03 0.63 8.72
C GLY A 252 4.84 -0.85 8.42
N ILE A 253 3.92 -1.24 7.51
CA ILE A 253 3.65 -2.65 7.20
C ILE A 253 4.66 -3.22 6.20
N ALA A 254 4.68 -2.68 4.97
CA ALA A 254 5.46 -3.24 3.87
C ALA A 254 6.75 -2.45 3.60
N THR A 255 7.46 -2.05 4.65
CA THR A 255 8.68 -1.22 4.59
C THR A 255 9.75 -1.71 5.57
N GLN A 256 11.01 -1.44 5.23
CA GLN A 256 12.21 -1.66 6.05
C GLN A 256 12.86 -0.35 6.48
N ASP A 257 12.32 0.80 6.04
CA ASP A 257 12.73 2.11 6.53
C ASP A 257 12.32 2.29 8.00
N SER A 258 13.27 2.65 8.86
CA SER A 258 13.06 2.74 10.31
C SER A 258 11.99 3.78 10.69
N VAL A 259 12.06 4.98 10.09
CA VAL A 259 11.12 6.08 10.35
C VAL A 259 9.69 5.67 10.00
N LEU A 260 9.51 4.91 8.91
CA LEU A 260 8.21 4.42 8.53
C LEU A 260 7.73 3.22 9.36
N ARG A 261 8.64 2.34 9.82
CA ARG A 261 8.31 1.22 10.70
C ARG A 261 7.80 1.69 12.07
N GLU A 262 8.36 2.78 12.60
CA GLU A 262 7.87 3.42 13.84
C GLU A 262 6.40 3.86 13.76
N LYS A 263 5.86 4.06 12.56
CA LYS A 263 4.44 4.40 12.35
C LYS A 263 3.50 3.21 12.42
N PHE A 264 4.00 1.98 12.60
CA PHE A 264 3.17 0.79 12.71
C PHE A 264 2.39 0.78 14.04
N LYS A 265 1.06 0.72 13.96
CA LYS A 265 0.13 0.69 15.11
C LYS A 265 -0.72 -0.58 15.20
N GLY A 266 -0.38 -1.61 14.42
CA GLY A 266 -1.13 -2.86 14.38
C GLY A 266 -0.87 -3.72 15.61
N ALA A 267 -1.93 -4.27 16.22
CA ALA A 267 -1.85 -5.14 17.39
C ALA A 267 -2.44 -6.53 17.08
N PRO A 268 -1.99 -7.61 17.76
CA PRO A 268 -2.53 -8.95 17.54
C PRO A 268 -4.05 -9.03 17.70
N GLU A 269 -4.60 -8.25 18.63
CA GLU A 269 -6.03 -8.17 18.94
C GLU A 269 -6.85 -7.69 17.74
N HIS A 270 -6.30 -6.82 16.88
CA HIS A 270 -7.00 -6.36 15.67
C HIS A 270 -7.24 -7.52 14.70
N VAL A 271 -6.26 -8.41 14.53
CA VAL A 271 -6.35 -9.59 13.66
C VAL A 271 -7.30 -10.62 14.27
N ILE A 272 -7.18 -10.86 15.58
CA ILE A 272 -8.03 -11.79 16.32
C ILE A 272 -9.50 -11.38 16.19
N ASN A 273 -9.82 -10.11 16.47
CA ASN A 273 -11.18 -9.57 16.36
C ASN A 273 -11.74 -9.69 14.93
N PHE A 274 -10.90 -9.43 13.92
CA PHE A 274 -11.29 -9.62 12.52
C PHE A 274 -11.72 -11.08 12.24
N PHE A 275 -10.92 -12.06 12.65
CA PHE A 275 -11.26 -13.47 12.44
C PHE A 275 -12.51 -13.88 13.23
N TYR A 276 -12.71 -13.36 14.45
CA TYR A 276 -13.96 -13.58 15.19
C TYR A 276 -15.20 -13.11 14.43
N TYR A 277 -15.18 -11.89 13.87
CA TYR A 277 -16.30 -11.38 13.08
C TYR A 277 -16.52 -12.18 11.78
N LEU A 278 -15.44 -12.52 11.09
CA LEU A 278 -15.48 -13.30 9.86
C LEU A 278 -16.09 -14.69 10.08
N ILE A 279 -15.65 -15.39 11.12
CA ILE A 279 -16.16 -16.72 11.49
C ILE A 279 -17.61 -16.63 11.97
N HIS A 280 -17.97 -15.58 12.72
CA HIS A 280 -19.34 -15.38 13.15
C HIS A 280 -20.30 -15.22 11.96
N ASP A 281 -19.91 -14.48 10.93
CA ASP A 281 -20.71 -14.33 9.71
C ASP A 281 -20.79 -15.63 8.89
N LEU A 282 -19.68 -16.39 8.79
CA LEU A 282 -19.70 -17.73 8.20
C LEU A 282 -20.71 -18.65 8.93
N ARG A 283 -20.69 -18.66 10.27
CA ARG A 283 -21.61 -19.48 11.08
C ARG A 283 -23.08 -19.12 10.85
N LYS A 284 -23.41 -17.84 10.63
CA LYS A 284 -24.78 -17.42 10.26
C LYS A 284 -25.20 -18.04 8.92
N ILE A 285 -24.29 -18.09 7.95
CA ILE A 285 -24.56 -18.69 6.63
C ILE A 285 -24.73 -20.21 6.77
N MET A 286 -23.82 -20.88 7.49
CA MET A 286 -23.92 -22.32 7.78
C MET A 286 -25.26 -22.69 8.42
N ALA A 287 -25.68 -21.93 9.44
CA ALA A 287 -26.95 -22.14 10.12
C ALA A 287 -28.16 -21.97 9.19
N ARG A 288 -28.13 -21.00 8.27
CA ARG A 288 -29.19 -20.81 7.25
C ARG A 288 -29.23 -21.94 6.23
N LEU A 289 -28.08 -22.52 5.89
CA LEU A 289 -27.97 -23.65 4.96
C LEU A 289 -28.23 -25.01 5.61
N GLY A 290 -28.28 -25.07 6.95
CA GLY A 290 -28.59 -26.28 7.72
C GLY A 290 -27.36 -27.09 8.15
N PHE A 291 -26.15 -26.55 8.08
CA PHE A 291 -24.91 -27.23 8.46
C PHE A 291 -24.46 -26.86 9.88
N ARG A 292 -24.03 -27.84 10.68
CA ARG A 292 -23.52 -27.62 12.05
C ARG A 292 -21.99 -27.54 12.09
N THR A 293 -21.32 -28.23 11.17
CA THR A 293 -19.86 -28.28 11.09
C THR A 293 -19.38 -27.97 9.67
N ILE A 294 -18.09 -27.63 9.51
CA ILE A 294 -17.50 -27.40 8.18
C ILE A 294 -17.45 -28.72 7.40
N ASP A 295 -17.10 -29.83 8.06
CA ASP A 295 -17.01 -31.16 7.45
C ASP A 295 -18.32 -31.60 6.76
N GLU A 296 -19.48 -31.24 7.33
CA GLU A 296 -20.80 -31.50 6.74
C GLU A 296 -21.09 -30.65 5.49
N MET A 297 -20.37 -29.55 5.28
CA MET A 297 -20.62 -28.56 4.24
C MET A 297 -19.67 -28.70 3.04
N VAL A 298 -18.50 -29.33 3.23
CA VAL A 298 -17.46 -29.46 2.20
C VAL A 298 -18.00 -30.14 0.94
N GLY A 299 -17.88 -29.46 -0.21
CA GLY A 299 -18.22 -30.03 -1.52
C GLY A 299 -19.71 -30.07 -1.86
N HIS A 300 -20.58 -29.48 -1.03
CA HIS A 300 -22.02 -29.38 -1.27
C HIS A 300 -22.40 -28.26 -2.26
N SER A 301 -21.81 -28.28 -3.46
CA SER A 301 -22.00 -27.23 -4.47
C SER A 301 -23.44 -27.10 -4.98
N GLU A 302 -24.30 -28.09 -4.76
CA GLU A 302 -25.74 -28.02 -5.04
C GLU A 302 -26.49 -26.94 -4.23
N LYS A 303 -25.86 -26.39 -3.18
CA LYS A 303 -26.40 -25.24 -2.42
C LYS A 303 -26.13 -23.89 -3.10
N LEU A 304 -25.36 -23.88 -4.19
CA LEU A 304 -25.06 -22.69 -4.98
C LEU A 304 -25.90 -22.67 -6.26
N ARG A 305 -26.32 -21.48 -6.69
CA ARG A 305 -27.02 -21.27 -7.96
C ARG A 305 -26.63 -19.95 -8.59
N ALA A 306 -26.67 -19.89 -9.91
CA ALA A 306 -26.46 -18.62 -10.60
C ALA A 306 -27.63 -17.65 -10.36
N ARG A 307 -27.30 -16.36 -10.30
CA ARG A 307 -28.30 -15.28 -10.24
C ARG A 307 -29.10 -15.21 -11.56
N GLN A 308 -30.40 -14.90 -11.47
CA GLN A 308 -31.29 -14.82 -12.63
C GLN A 308 -31.20 -13.46 -13.36
N ASP A 309 -30.97 -12.37 -12.64
CA ASP A 309 -30.78 -11.01 -13.16
C ASP A 309 -29.34 -10.83 -13.67
N ARG A 310 -29.09 -11.39 -14.86
CA ARG A 310 -27.83 -11.24 -15.62
C ARG A 310 -27.93 -10.06 -16.59
N ASN A 311 -26.79 -9.46 -16.91
CA ASN A 311 -26.71 -8.42 -17.94
C ASN A 311 -26.16 -9.00 -19.25
N THR A 312 -26.12 -8.20 -20.30
CA THR A 312 -25.64 -8.59 -21.64
C THR A 312 -24.19 -9.06 -21.68
N LYS A 313 -23.37 -8.71 -20.68
CA LYS A 313 -21.98 -9.18 -20.57
C LYS A 313 -21.84 -10.51 -19.84
N THR A 314 -22.86 -10.93 -19.08
CA THR A 314 -22.80 -12.13 -18.22
C THR A 314 -23.83 -13.20 -18.58
N CYS A 315 -24.77 -12.92 -19.49
CA CYS A 315 -25.80 -13.87 -19.91
C CYS A 315 -25.20 -15.20 -20.40
N ASN A 316 -24.11 -15.15 -21.18
CA ASN A 316 -23.48 -16.31 -21.80
C ASN A 316 -22.48 -17.08 -20.90
N ILE A 317 -22.37 -16.73 -19.61
CA ILE A 317 -21.48 -17.46 -18.69
C ILE A 317 -22.17 -18.74 -18.20
N ASP A 318 -21.63 -19.89 -18.54
CA ASP A 318 -22.06 -21.18 -18.00
C ASP A 318 -21.29 -21.53 -16.72
N LEU A 319 -22.01 -21.68 -15.60
CA LEU A 319 -21.45 -22.08 -14.31
C LEU A 319 -21.75 -23.55 -13.96
N SER A 320 -22.47 -24.28 -14.83
CA SER A 320 -22.83 -25.68 -14.58
C SER A 320 -21.63 -26.58 -14.27
N PRO A 321 -20.45 -26.44 -14.92
CA PRO A 321 -19.27 -27.24 -14.61
C PRO A 321 -18.77 -27.07 -13.16
N ILE A 322 -18.75 -25.84 -12.63
CA ILE A 322 -18.29 -25.59 -11.26
C ILE A 322 -19.35 -25.95 -10.20
N LEU A 323 -20.63 -25.95 -10.58
CA LEU A 323 -21.74 -26.27 -9.70
C LEU A 323 -22.07 -27.77 -9.68
N THR A 324 -21.34 -28.60 -10.41
CA THR A 324 -21.51 -30.05 -10.40
C THR A 324 -21.05 -30.61 -9.04
N PRO A 325 -21.93 -31.26 -8.26
CA PRO A 325 -21.58 -31.79 -6.94
C PRO A 325 -20.57 -32.94 -7.05
N ALA A 326 -19.47 -32.86 -6.30
CA ALA A 326 -18.40 -33.85 -6.45
C ALA A 326 -18.84 -35.26 -6.00
N HIS A 327 -19.79 -35.36 -5.06
CA HIS A 327 -20.32 -36.64 -4.58
C HIS A 327 -21.13 -37.40 -5.65
N SER A 328 -21.66 -36.71 -6.68
CA SER A 328 -22.36 -37.36 -7.79
C SER A 328 -21.43 -37.83 -8.91
N ILE A 329 -20.15 -37.41 -8.90
CA ILE A 329 -19.16 -37.81 -9.91
C ILE A 329 -18.74 -39.28 -9.73
N ARG A 330 -18.55 -39.71 -8.47
CA ARG A 330 -18.18 -41.08 -8.14
C ARG A 330 -18.73 -41.48 -6.77
N GLU A 331 -19.75 -42.34 -6.78
CA GLU A 331 -20.38 -42.83 -5.56
C GLU A 331 -19.41 -43.66 -4.69
N GLY A 332 -19.57 -43.56 -3.36
CA GLY A 332 -18.79 -44.33 -2.37
C GLY A 332 -17.38 -43.79 -2.09
N VAL A 333 -16.93 -42.75 -2.77
CA VAL A 333 -15.60 -42.13 -2.56
C VAL A 333 -15.70 -40.95 -1.57
N PRO A 334 -14.75 -40.80 -0.63
CA PRO A 334 -14.70 -39.64 0.25
C PRO A 334 -14.56 -38.31 -0.53
N THR A 335 -15.40 -37.33 -0.21
CA THR A 335 -15.35 -35.97 -0.77
C THR A 335 -14.53 -34.99 0.09
N ARG A 336 -14.01 -35.46 1.21
CA ARG A 336 -13.20 -34.67 2.16
C ARG A 336 -12.04 -35.51 2.69
N PHE A 337 -11.13 -34.87 3.41
CA PHE A 337 -10.01 -35.56 4.05
C PHE A 337 -10.50 -36.52 5.13
N VAL A 338 -10.05 -37.77 5.07
CA VAL A 338 -10.41 -38.83 6.04
C VAL A 338 -9.21 -39.65 6.52
N LYS A 339 -8.10 -39.66 5.78
CA LYS A 339 -6.93 -40.50 6.09
C LYS A 339 -5.62 -39.82 5.74
N LYS A 340 -4.64 -39.88 6.65
CA LYS A 340 -3.27 -39.38 6.42
C LYS A 340 -2.47 -40.22 5.41
N GLN A 341 -1.50 -39.61 4.75
CA GLN A 341 -0.55 -40.29 3.88
C GLN A 341 0.43 -41.16 4.68
N ASP A 342 0.79 -42.32 4.12
CA ASP A 342 1.90 -43.15 4.63
C ASP A 342 3.15 -42.94 3.77
N HIS A 343 4.22 -42.43 4.40
CA HIS A 343 5.51 -42.15 3.78
C HIS A 343 6.54 -43.27 4.01
N LYS A 344 6.20 -44.33 4.76
CA LYS A 344 7.08 -45.48 5.06
C LYS A 344 8.46 -45.08 5.63
N LEU A 345 8.50 -44.09 6.51
CA LEU A 345 9.77 -43.60 7.07
C LEU A 345 10.51 -44.63 7.96
N HIS A 346 9.83 -45.68 8.42
CA HIS A 346 10.39 -46.68 9.33
C HIS A 346 11.39 -47.64 8.65
N VAL A 347 11.34 -47.83 7.32
CA VAL A 347 12.22 -48.79 6.60
C VAL A 347 13.57 -48.21 6.18
N ARG A 348 13.90 -46.98 6.60
CA ARG A 348 15.03 -46.21 6.06
C ARG A 348 16.34 -46.53 6.77
N LEU A 349 17.44 -46.47 6.01
CA LEU A 349 18.81 -46.57 6.53
C LEU A 349 19.14 -45.48 7.56
N ASP A 350 18.51 -44.31 7.45
CA ASP A 350 18.65 -43.20 8.42
C ASP A 350 18.29 -43.61 9.86
N ASN A 351 17.38 -44.56 10.04
CA ASN A 351 17.00 -45.03 11.38
C ASN A 351 18.17 -45.78 12.04
N LYS A 352 18.94 -46.57 11.27
CA LYS A 352 20.19 -47.17 11.75
C LYS A 352 21.16 -46.09 12.26
N LEU A 353 21.33 -45.00 11.50
CA LEU A 353 22.21 -43.91 11.90
C LEU A 353 21.75 -43.23 13.19
N ILE A 354 20.44 -43.07 13.38
CA ILE A 354 19.86 -42.50 14.60
C ILE A 354 20.05 -43.43 15.78
N ASP A 355 19.79 -44.72 15.61
CA ASP A 355 19.91 -45.73 16.67
C ASP A 355 21.37 -45.84 17.16
N GLU A 356 22.33 -45.87 16.24
CA GLU A 356 23.76 -45.90 16.60
C GLU A 356 24.28 -44.57 17.16
N ALA A 357 23.63 -43.43 16.82
CA ALA A 357 23.96 -42.12 17.35
C ALA A 357 23.18 -41.73 18.62
N GLU A 358 22.37 -42.62 19.21
CA GLU A 358 21.50 -42.28 20.35
C GLU A 358 22.29 -41.73 21.54
N VAL A 359 23.43 -42.35 21.88
CA VAL A 359 24.32 -41.90 22.96
C VAL A 359 24.89 -40.51 22.67
N THR A 360 25.22 -40.22 21.40
CA THR A 360 25.68 -38.92 20.95
C THR A 360 24.58 -37.87 21.08
N LEU A 361 23.35 -38.20 20.68
CA LEU A 361 22.21 -37.31 20.80
C LEU A 361 21.91 -36.99 22.27
N ASP A 362 22.15 -37.92 23.20
CA ASP A 362 21.91 -37.70 24.63
C ASP A 362 23.03 -37.02 25.39
N LYS A 363 24.29 -37.41 25.14
CA LYS A 363 25.44 -36.97 25.92
C LYS A 363 26.44 -36.09 25.15
N GLY A 364 26.27 -35.91 23.85
CA GLY A 364 27.19 -35.15 22.99
C GLY A 364 28.53 -35.86 22.72
N LEU A 365 28.61 -37.18 22.92
CA LEU A 365 29.84 -37.95 22.71
C LEU A 365 30.06 -38.29 21.23
N PRO A 366 31.31 -38.25 20.71
CA PRO A 366 31.57 -38.61 19.32
C PRO A 366 31.26 -40.08 19.00
N VAL A 367 30.77 -40.35 17.78
CA VAL A 367 30.49 -41.70 17.26
C VAL A 367 30.95 -41.84 15.81
N SER A 368 31.43 -43.03 15.45
CA SER A 368 31.75 -43.41 14.08
C SER A 368 30.88 -44.60 13.66
N ILE A 369 30.20 -44.49 12.52
CA ILE A 369 29.19 -45.43 12.04
C ILE A 369 29.58 -45.92 10.63
N ASP A 370 29.49 -47.23 10.39
CA ASP A 370 29.71 -47.81 9.06
C ASP A 370 28.39 -48.21 8.40
N ALA A 371 28.20 -47.83 7.13
CA ALA A 371 26.99 -48.13 6.36
C ALA A 371 27.30 -48.50 4.90
N ASN A 372 26.43 -49.34 4.32
CA ASN A 372 26.41 -49.61 2.88
C ASN A 372 25.17 -48.95 2.29
N ILE A 373 25.31 -48.36 1.09
CA ILE A 373 24.24 -47.60 0.44
C ILE A 373 24.01 -48.09 -0.99
N ILE A 374 22.75 -48.10 -1.42
CA ILE A 374 22.35 -48.32 -2.82
C ILE A 374 21.48 -47.17 -3.31
N ASN A 375 21.30 -47.04 -4.63
CA ASN A 375 20.64 -45.88 -5.23
C ASN A 375 19.17 -45.67 -4.81
N THR A 376 18.52 -46.69 -4.24
CA THR A 376 17.16 -46.58 -3.68
C THR A 376 17.13 -45.88 -2.33
N ASP A 377 18.26 -45.81 -1.62
CA ASP A 377 18.43 -45.10 -0.36
C ASP A 377 18.58 -43.60 -0.63
N ARG A 378 17.49 -42.88 -0.38
CA ARG A 378 17.35 -41.46 -0.70
C ARG A 378 17.28 -40.61 0.56
N ALA A 379 17.71 -39.35 0.45
CA ALA A 379 17.68 -38.37 1.54
C ALA A 379 18.42 -38.82 2.80
N LEU A 380 19.52 -39.57 2.66
CA LEU A 380 20.33 -40.02 3.81
C LEU A 380 20.96 -38.82 4.52
N GLY A 381 20.88 -38.80 5.84
CA GLY A 381 21.35 -37.76 6.75
C GLY A 381 20.28 -36.76 7.19
N ALA A 382 19.16 -36.64 6.47
CA ALA A 382 18.16 -35.61 6.74
C ALA A 382 17.44 -35.80 8.09
N SER A 383 17.10 -37.04 8.46
CA SER A 383 16.35 -37.33 9.69
C SER A 383 17.26 -37.33 10.92
N LEU A 384 18.51 -37.75 10.76
CA LEU A 384 19.55 -37.56 11.77
C LEU A 384 19.75 -36.05 12.04
N SER A 385 19.85 -35.25 10.98
CA SER A 385 20.00 -33.80 11.08
C SER A 385 18.78 -33.14 11.74
N TYR A 386 17.56 -33.61 11.45
CA TYR A 386 16.35 -33.19 12.16
C TYR A 386 16.45 -33.42 13.67
N ARG A 387 16.87 -34.62 14.11
CA ARG A 387 17.01 -34.96 15.54
C ARG A 387 18.01 -34.04 16.24
N ILE A 388 19.14 -33.78 15.57
CA ILE A 388 20.18 -32.88 16.07
C ILE A 388 19.64 -31.46 16.14
N SER A 389 19.13 -30.89 15.05
CA SER A 389 18.67 -29.50 15.03
C SER A 389 17.47 -29.24 15.95
N LYS A 390 16.62 -30.25 16.20
CA LYS A 390 15.50 -30.12 17.14
C LYS A 390 15.97 -30.07 18.60
N LYS A 391 17.10 -30.72 18.91
CA LYS A 391 17.64 -30.81 20.27
C LYS A 391 18.66 -29.71 20.58
N PHE A 392 19.54 -29.39 19.62
CA PHE A 392 20.68 -28.50 19.79
C PHE A 392 20.53 -27.15 19.09
N GLY A 393 19.42 -26.90 18.39
CA GLY A 393 19.16 -25.61 17.75
C GLY A 393 19.97 -25.39 16.46
N GLU A 394 20.26 -24.13 16.16
CA GLU A 394 20.99 -23.70 14.96
C GLU A 394 22.48 -24.07 15.01
N ASP A 395 23.10 -24.01 16.19
CA ASP A 395 24.53 -24.32 16.38
C ASP A 395 24.87 -25.80 16.11
N GLY A 396 23.89 -26.69 16.30
CA GLY A 396 24.05 -28.13 16.06
C GLY A 396 25.05 -28.77 17.03
N LEU A 397 25.85 -29.71 16.51
CA LEU A 397 26.92 -30.36 17.27
C LEU A 397 28.30 -29.81 16.88
N PRO A 398 29.31 -29.94 17.76
CA PRO A 398 30.71 -29.70 17.39
C PRO A 398 31.11 -30.54 16.16
N GLN A 399 32.03 -30.01 15.36
CA GLN A 399 32.49 -30.67 14.13
C GLN A 399 33.00 -32.10 14.40
N ASP A 400 32.69 -33.02 13.48
CA ASP A 400 33.11 -34.43 13.53
C ASP A 400 32.61 -35.22 14.77
N THR A 401 31.49 -34.79 15.37
CA THR A 401 30.85 -35.55 16.46
C THR A 401 30.18 -36.82 15.93
N VAL A 402 29.52 -36.78 14.76
CA VAL A 402 28.97 -37.98 14.11
C VAL A 402 29.66 -38.19 12.78
N VAL A 403 30.50 -39.21 12.69
CA VAL A 403 31.21 -39.58 11.45
C VAL A 403 30.55 -40.83 10.87
N VAL A 404 30.14 -40.79 9.60
CA VAL A 404 29.53 -41.92 8.92
C VAL A 404 30.36 -42.30 7.69
N ASN A 405 30.93 -43.51 7.70
CA ASN A 405 31.66 -44.08 6.57
C ASN A 405 30.70 -44.94 5.75
N ILE A 406 30.57 -44.60 4.47
CA ILE A 406 29.53 -45.08 3.59
C ILE A 406 30.18 -45.67 2.33
N LYS A 407 29.76 -46.87 1.94
CA LYS A 407 30.23 -47.55 0.71
C LYS A 407 29.07 -47.86 -0.22
N GLY A 408 29.23 -47.54 -1.50
CA GLY A 408 28.25 -47.87 -2.55
C GLY A 408 27.79 -46.67 -3.38
N SER A 409 26.58 -46.73 -3.93
CA SER A 409 26.03 -45.70 -4.82
C SER A 409 24.84 -45.02 -4.14
N ALA A 410 24.95 -43.73 -3.85
CA ALA A 410 23.92 -43.00 -3.11
C ALA A 410 22.78 -42.53 -4.01
N GLY A 411 21.54 -42.70 -3.55
CA GLY A 411 20.36 -42.16 -4.23
C GLY A 411 20.26 -40.63 -4.18
N GLN A 412 19.16 -40.12 -4.72
CA GLN A 412 18.87 -38.67 -4.73
C GLN A 412 18.92 -38.06 -3.32
N SER A 413 19.38 -36.81 -3.25
CA SER A 413 19.40 -35.99 -2.02
C SER A 413 20.33 -36.53 -0.92
N PHE A 414 21.45 -37.16 -1.29
CA PHE A 414 22.46 -37.60 -0.32
C PHE A 414 23.04 -36.42 0.48
N GLY A 415 22.98 -36.49 1.81
CA GLY A 415 23.42 -35.40 2.67
C GLY A 415 22.54 -34.15 2.61
N ALA A 416 21.27 -34.28 2.20
CA ALA A 416 20.35 -33.16 2.19
C ALA A 416 20.09 -32.63 3.62
N PHE A 417 20.15 -31.31 3.77
CA PHE A 417 20.00 -30.59 5.04
C PHE A 417 20.95 -31.06 6.14
N LEU A 418 22.14 -31.54 5.79
CA LEU A 418 23.11 -32.05 6.76
C LEU A 418 23.56 -30.93 7.71
N THR A 419 23.28 -31.10 9.00
CA THR A 419 23.56 -30.10 10.04
C THR A 419 25.01 -30.14 10.53
N SER A 420 25.46 -29.07 11.20
CA SER A 420 26.78 -29.01 11.85
C SER A 420 27.02 -30.20 12.79
N GLY A 421 28.26 -30.73 12.72
CA GLY A 421 28.74 -31.84 13.53
C GLY A 421 28.57 -33.23 12.92
N VAL A 422 27.90 -33.34 11.77
CA VAL A 422 27.80 -34.59 11.00
C VAL A 422 28.75 -34.57 9.80
N THR A 423 29.51 -35.64 9.64
CA THR A 423 30.49 -35.83 8.56
C THR A 423 30.25 -37.13 7.84
N PHE A 424 29.99 -37.07 6.53
CA PHE A 424 29.81 -38.26 5.69
C PHE A 424 31.03 -38.47 4.80
N TYR A 425 31.58 -39.68 4.84
CA TYR A 425 32.55 -40.19 3.88
C TYR A 425 31.87 -41.19 2.96
N LEU A 426 31.69 -40.84 1.69
CA LEU A 426 31.18 -41.74 0.66
C LEU A 426 32.33 -42.23 -0.22
N GLU A 427 32.56 -43.54 -0.17
CA GLU A 427 33.43 -44.26 -1.08
C GLU A 427 32.57 -44.93 -2.17
N GLY A 428 32.49 -44.29 -3.34
CA GLY A 428 31.57 -44.66 -4.42
C GLY A 428 31.12 -43.45 -5.24
N ASP A 429 29.84 -43.38 -5.57
CA ASP A 429 29.22 -42.31 -6.35
C ASP A 429 27.86 -41.88 -5.76
N ALA A 430 27.33 -40.74 -6.20
CA ALA A 430 26.01 -40.24 -5.81
C ALA A 430 25.24 -39.67 -6.99
N ASN A 431 23.91 -39.75 -6.92
CA ASN A 431 23.02 -39.18 -7.93
C ASN A 431 22.84 -37.65 -7.73
N ASP A 432 21.72 -37.08 -8.14
CA ASP A 432 21.42 -35.65 -8.07
C ASP A 432 21.19 -35.16 -6.62
N TYR A 433 21.27 -33.84 -6.45
CA TYR A 433 20.93 -33.13 -5.20
C TYR A 433 21.83 -33.44 -4.00
N VAL A 434 23.07 -33.90 -4.22
CA VAL A 434 24.06 -34.05 -3.16
C VAL A 434 24.19 -32.75 -2.37
N GLY A 435 24.09 -32.81 -1.04
CA GLY A 435 24.22 -31.63 -0.18
C GLY A 435 23.15 -30.56 -0.41
N LYS A 436 21.98 -30.92 -0.94
CA LYS A 436 20.82 -30.01 -1.07
C LYS A 436 20.51 -29.35 0.28
N GLY A 437 20.52 -28.03 0.33
CA GLY A 437 20.31 -27.27 1.56
C GLY A 437 21.33 -27.56 2.67
N LEU A 438 22.59 -27.89 2.33
CA LEU A 438 23.66 -28.16 3.31
C LEU A 438 23.69 -27.05 4.38
N SER A 439 23.64 -27.46 5.66
CA SER A 439 23.39 -26.59 6.82
C SER A 439 24.49 -26.76 7.87
N GLY A 440 25.75 -26.85 7.44
CA GLY A 440 26.92 -26.92 8.33
C GLY A 440 27.64 -28.26 8.35
N GLY A 441 27.02 -29.34 7.86
CA GLY A 441 27.65 -30.65 7.79
C GLY A 441 28.84 -30.71 6.81
N ARG A 442 29.62 -31.80 6.89
CA ARG A 442 30.75 -32.06 5.99
C ARG A 442 30.48 -33.27 5.10
N LEU A 443 30.67 -33.11 3.79
CA LEU A 443 30.49 -34.15 2.79
C LEU A 443 31.80 -34.44 2.06
N ILE A 444 32.26 -35.70 2.11
CA ILE A 444 33.45 -36.16 1.40
C ILE A 444 33.00 -37.27 0.45
N ILE A 445 33.22 -37.10 -0.86
CA ILE A 445 32.86 -38.09 -1.88
C ILE A 445 34.09 -38.39 -2.72
N ARG A 446 34.46 -39.67 -2.77
CA ARG A 446 35.63 -40.15 -3.51
C ARG A 446 35.35 -41.49 -4.19
N PRO A 447 36.06 -41.82 -5.28
CA PRO A 447 35.93 -43.12 -5.93
C PRO A 447 36.35 -44.27 -4.98
N PRO A 448 35.89 -45.51 -5.25
CA PRO A 448 36.35 -46.69 -4.53
C PRO A 448 37.87 -46.84 -4.51
N ARG A 449 38.44 -47.26 -3.38
CA ARG A 449 39.89 -47.51 -3.28
C ARG A 449 40.31 -48.57 -4.28
N GLY A 450 41.29 -48.23 -5.12
CA GLY A 450 41.77 -49.10 -6.20
C GLY A 450 41.06 -48.92 -7.54
N ALA A 451 40.19 -47.92 -7.69
CA ALA A 451 39.66 -47.52 -8.99
C ALA A 451 40.81 -47.17 -9.96
N SER A 452 40.78 -47.77 -11.16
CA SER A 452 41.83 -47.59 -12.18
C SER A 452 41.60 -46.38 -13.10
N TYR A 453 40.40 -45.79 -13.06
CA TYR A 453 40.04 -44.62 -13.85
C TYR A 453 40.39 -43.33 -13.10
N LYS A 454 40.67 -42.27 -13.86
CA LYS A 454 40.98 -40.96 -13.29
C LYS A 454 39.71 -40.30 -12.76
N SER A 455 39.73 -39.87 -11.50
CA SER A 455 38.59 -39.23 -10.82
C SER A 455 38.07 -38.03 -11.59
N TYR A 456 38.93 -37.07 -11.94
CA TYR A 456 38.53 -35.80 -12.56
C TYR A 456 37.95 -35.92 -13.99
N GLU A 457 38.12 -37.07 -14.66
CA GLU A 457 37.55 -37.33 -15.99
C GLU A 457 36.16 -37.99 -15.92
N ASN A 458 35.74 -38.49 -14.76
CA ASN A 458 34.52 -39.27 -14.58
C ASN A 458 33.52 -38.56 -13.68
N VAL A 459 32.23 -38.68 -14.00
CA VAL A 459 31.16 -38.09 -13.18
C VAL A 459 31.00 -38.91 -11.92
N ILE A 460 31.02 -38.25 -10.77
CA ILE A 460 30.86 -38.88 -9.44
C ILE A 460 29.61 -38.36 -8.70
N VAL A 461 29.13 -37.17 -9.06
CA VAL A 461 27.90 -36.58 -8.53
C VAL A 461 27.02 -36.04 -9.66
N GLY A 462 25.70 -36.14 -9.48
CA GLY A 462 24.71 -35.70 -10.45
C GLY A 462 24.51 -34.17 -10.52
N ASN A 463 23.29 -33.78 -10.88
CA ASN A 463 22.85 -32.41 -11.11
C ASN A 463 22.38 -31.71 -9.83
N THR A 464 22.33 -30.37 -9.88
CA THR A 464 21.74 -29.51 -8.84
C THR A 464 22.31 -29.80 -7.44
N CYS A 465 23.58 -30.21 -7.38
CA CYS A 465 24.27 -30.43 -6.11
C CYS A 465 24.42 -29.09 -5.35
N PHE A 466 24.32 -29.14 -4.02
CA PHE A 466 24.44 -28.00 -3.11
C PHE A 466 23.41 -26.89 -3.33
N TYR A 467 22.26 -27.25 -3.91
CA TYR A 467 21.19 -26.30 -4.13
C TYR A 467 20.71 -25.65 -2.83
N GLY A 468 20.86 -24.33 -2.74
CA GLY A 468 20.41 -23.57 -1.57
C GLY A 468 21.25 -23.82 -0.31
N ALA A 469 22.47 -24.36 -0.43
CA ALA A 469 23.34 -24.60 0.72
C ALA A 469 23.66 -23.30 1.47
N THR A 470 23.56 -23.30 2.80
CA THR A 470 23.73 -22.11 3.65
C THR A 470 25.06 -22.09 4.40
N SER A 471 25.63 -23.26 4.70
CA SER A 471 26.91 -23.43 5.39
C SER A 471 27.39 -24.87 5.25
N GLY A 472 28.66 -25.14 5.62
CA GLY A 472 29.25 -26.49 5.61
C GLY A 472 30.36 -26.63 4.59
N TYR A 473 30.93 -27.84 4.53
CA TYR A 473 32.10 -28.16 3.70
C TYR A 473 31.82 -29.36 2.80
N ALA A 474 32.27 -29.30 1.55
CA ALA A 474 32.18 -30.43 0.63
C ALA A 474 33.46 -30.63 -0.18
N PHE A 475 33.92 -31.88 -0.25
CA PHE A 475 35.12 -32.29 -0.96
C PHE A 475 34.79 -33.43 -1.93
N ILE A 476 34.79 -33.13 -3.23
CA ILE A 476 34.29 -34.01 -4.29
C ILE A 476 35.43 -34.40 -5.25
N SER A 477 35.95 -35.62 -5.11
CA SER A 477 37.02 -36.15 -5.97
C SER A 477 36.41 -36.76 -7.23
N GLY A 478 36.02 -35.89 -8.17
CA GLY A 478 35.54 -36.26 -9.50
C GLY A 478 34.79 -35.13 -10.20
N ALA A 479 34.10 -35.45 -11.30
CA ALA A 479 33.33 -34.49 -12.07
C ALA A 479 31.86 -34.36 -11.62
N ALA A 480 31.32 -33.15 -11.68
CA ALA A 480 29.93 -32.84 -11.36
C ALA A 480 29.08 -32.49 -12.60
N GLY A 481 27.77 -32.75 -12.50
CA GLY A 481 26.75 -32.48 -13.51
C GLY A 481 26.29 -31.02 -13.63
N GLU A 482 25.07 -30.82 -14.14
CA GLU A 482 24.48 -29.50 -14.40
C GLU A 482 24.10 -28.75 -13.12
N ARG A 483 24.05 -27.42 -13.20
CA ARG A 483 23.61 -26.52 -12.12
C ARG A 483 24.31 -26.78 -10.78
N PHE A 484 25.58 -27.14 -10.85
CA PHE A 484 26.39 -27.36 -9.67
C PHE A 484 26.43 -26.09 -8.81
N ALA A 485 26.13 -26.23 -7.52
CA ALA A 485 26.08 -25.15 -6.53
C ALA A 485 25.15 -23.98 -6.90
N VAL A 486 24.03 -24.28 -7.59
CA VAL A 486 22.97 -23.30 -7.85
C VAL A 486 22.42 -22.73 -6.53
N ARG A 487 22.29 -21.40 -6.42
CA ARG A 487 21.86 -20.73 -5.17
C ARG A 487 22.70 -21.12 -3.93
N ASN A 488 23.98 -21.47 -4.07
CA ASN A 488 24.86 -21.61 -2.90
C ASN A 488 24.95 -20.25 -2.19
N SER A 489 24.64 -20.26 -0.90
CA SER A 489 24.53 -19.09 -0.03
C SER A 489 25.61 -19.05 1.06
N GLY A 490 26.44 -20.10 1.21
CA GLY A 490 27.47 -20.11 2.25
C GLY A 490 28.31 -21.36 2.41
N ALA A 491 28.10 -22.42 1.62
CA ALA A 491 28.94 -23.62 1.70
C ALA A 491 30.31 -23.41 1.02
N ASN A 492 31.32 -24.03 1.61
CA ASN A 492 32.68 -24.10 1.07
C ASN A 492 32.86 -25.44 0.33
N ILE A 493 33.18 -25.39 -0.96
CA ILE A 493 33.15 -26.57 -1.82
C ILE A 493 34.45 -26.68 -2.61
N VAL A 494 35.04 -27.87 -2.66
CA VAL A 494 36.14 -28.20 -3.57
C VAL A 494 35.71 -29.34 -4.47
N VAL A 495 35.80 -29.13 -5.78
CA VAL A 495 35.45 -30.11 -6.81
C VAL A 495 36.55 -30.20 -7.85
N GLU A 496 36.84 -31.41 -8.32
CA GLU A 496 37.92 -31.60 -9.30
C GLU A 496 37.55 -31.03 -10.67
N LYS A 497 36.34 -31.30 -11.17
CA LYS A 497 35.88 -30.83 -12.49
C LYS A 497 34.37 -30.57 -12.54
N ILE A 498 33.95 -29.65 -13.39
CA ILE A 498 32.52 -29.41 -13.68
C ILE A 498 32.30 -29.60 -15.18
N LYS A 499 31.44 -30.55 -15.53
CA LYS A 499 31.08 -30.89 -16.91
C LYS A 499 29.73 -30.32 -17.35
N GLY A 500 28.78 -30.19 -16.42
CA GLY A 500 27.43 -29.70 -16.74
C GLY A 500 27.33 -28.17 -16.86
N ASN A 501 26.26 -27.71 -17.51
CA ASN A 501 25.98 -26.29 -17.75
C ASN A 501 25.39 -25.57 -16.54
N ASN A 502 25.40 -24.23 -16.58
CA ASN A 502 24.82 -23.33 -15.57
C ASN A 502 25.42 -23.52 -14.16
N ALA A 503 26.70 -23.85 -14.07
CA ALA A 503 27.39 -23.92 -12.79
C ALA A 503 27.35 -22.56 -12.06
N PHE A 504 27.15 -22.60 -10.74
CA PHE A 504 27.09 -21.41 -9.87
C PHE A 504 26.00 -20.40 -10.24
N GLU A 505 25.00 -20.84 -11.00
CA GLU A 505 23.82 -20.05 -11.28
C GLU A 505 23.24 -19.52 -9.96
N TYR A 506 22.94 -18.24 -9.90
CA TYR A 506 22.29 -17.64 -8.75
C TYR A 506 23.08 -17.75 -7.42
N MET A 507 24.39 -17.99 -7.41
CA MET A 507 25.18 -18.01 -6.17
C MET A 507 25.07 -16.67 -5.40
N THR A 508 24.87 -16.72 -4.08
CA THR A 508 24.73 -15.54 -3.20
C THR A 508 25.76 -15.51 -2.06
N GLY A 509 26.48 -16.59 -1.83
CA GLY A 509 27.49 -16.70 -0.78
C GLY A 509 28.27 -18.01 -0.85
N GLY A 510 29.24 -18.17 0.06
CA GLY A 510 30.12 -19.33 0.10
C GLY A 510 31.36 -19.17 -0.79
N ARG A 511 32.25 -20.17 -0.74
CA ARG A 511 33.49 -20.20 -1.51
C ARG A 511 33.64 -21.52 -2.24
N VAL A 512 33.93 -21.47 -3.53
CA VAL A 512 34.12 -22.69 -4.33
C VAL A 512 35.50 -22.71 -4.98
N VAL A 513 36.15 -23.86 -4.94
CA VAL A 513 37.41 -24.12 -5.65
C VAL A 513 37.18 -25.23 -6.67
N VAL A 514 37.49 -24.96 -7.94
CA VAL A 514 37.42 -25.92 -9.05
C VAL A 514 38.85 -26.21 -9.51
N LEU A 515 39.28 -27.48 -9.38
CA LEU A 515 40.69 -27.87 -9.58
C LEU A 515 41.08 -28.12 -11.04
N SER A 516 40.18 -27.91 -12.00
CA SER A 516 40.47 -28.06 -13.42
C SER A 516 39.60 -27.14 -14.28
N HIS A 517 39.92 -27.07 -15.58
CA HIS A 517 39.16 -26.26 -16.53
C HIS A 517 37.70 -26.71 -16.59
N MET A 518 36.80 -25.75 -16.40
CA MET A 518 35.35 -25.97 -16.38
C MET A 518 34.77 -25.96 -17.79
N GLU A 519 33.87 -26.92 -18.08
CA GLU A 519 33.19 -27.02 -19.38
C GLU A 519 31.81 -26.33 -19.40
N SER A 520 31.30 -25.87 -18.25
CA SER A 520 29.98 -25.25 -18.10
C SER A 520 29.79 -24.01 -18.96
N THR A 521 28.81 -24.03 -19.87
CA THR A 521 28.27 -22.82 -20.50
C THR A 521 27.33 -22.06 -19.57
N ASN A 522 27.19 -20.75 -19.79
CA ASN A 522 26.34 -19.85 -18.99
C ASN A 522 26.64 -19.92 -17.48
N ALA A 523 27.91 -20.14 -17.12
CA ALA A 523 28.32 -20.22 -15.73
C ALA A 523 28.16 -18.86 -15.04
N PHE A 524 27.84 -18.89 -13.74
CA PHE A 524 27.64 -17.72 -12.88
C PHE A 524 26.46 -16.80 -13.26
N ALA A 525 25.55 -17.24 -14.12
CA ALA A 525 24.38 -16.46 -14.48
C ALA A 525 23.55 -16.08 -13.24
N GLY A 526 23.29 -14.78 -13.05
CA GLY A 526 22.54 -14.27 -11.90
C GLY A 526 23.25 -14.42 -10.55
N ALA A 527 24.55 -14.75 -10.52
CA ALA A 527 25.33 -14.80 -9.29
C ALA A 527 25.49 -13.37 -8.74
N SER A 528 25.12 -13.18 -7.48
CA SER A 528 25.05 -11.87 -6.82
C SER A 528 25.89 -11.80 -5.53
N GLY A 529 26.48 -12.91 -5.10
CA GLY A 529 27.43 -12.98 -3.98
C GLY A 529 28.22 -14.29 -3.96
N GLY A 530 29.23 -14.36 -3.09
CA GLY A 530 30.17 -15.50 -3.03
C GLY A 530 31.40 -15.33 -3.91
N ILE A 531 32.37 -16.24 -3.76
CA ILE A 531 33.64 -16.20 -4.52
C ILE A 531 33.93 -17.59 -5.08
N ALA A 532 34.27 -17.67 -6.36
CA ALA A 532 34.77 -18.90 -6.97
C ALA A 532 36.21 -18.74 -7.46
N TYR A 533 37.00 -19.79 -7.27
CA TYR A 533 38.38 -19.92 -7.71
C TYR A 533 38.46 -21.09 -8.68
N VAL A 534 38.69 -20.81 -9.96
CA VAL A 534 38.69 -21.83 -11.01
C VAL A 534 40.08 -21.94 -11.59
N LEU A 535 40.63 -23.15 -11.65
CA LEU A 535 41.87 -23.41 -12.35
C LEU A 535 41.60 -23.48 -13.86
N VAL A 536 42.25 -22.62 -14.64
CA VAL A 536 41.94 -22.45 -16.06
C VAL A 536 43.17 -22.74 -16.93
N SER A 537 43.03 -23.64 -17.91
CA SER A 537 44.06 -23.90 -18.92
C SER A 537 44.03 -22.90 -20.09
N ASP A 538 42.84 -22.47 -20.53
CA ASP A 538 42.65 -21.41 -21.54
C ASP A 538 41.68 -20.34 -21.01
N PHE A 539 42.20 -19.14 -20.76
CA PHE A 539 41.43 -18.01 -20.24
C PHE A 539 40.37 -17.51 -21.22
N LYS A 540 40.66 -17.49 -22.53
CA LYS A 540 39.73 -16.98 -23.54
C LYS A 540 38.52 -17.91 -23.65
N GLU A 541 38.76 -19.22 -23.67
CA GLU A 541 37.71 -20.21 -23.68
C GLU A 541 36.84 -20.13 -22.42
N PHE A 542 37.45 -20.09 -21.24
CA PHE A 542 36.73 -19.94 -19.97
C PHE A 542 35.87 -18.66 -19.95
N SER A 543 36.47 -17.52 -20.32
CA SER A 543 35.77 -16.23 -20.34
C SER A 543 34.56 -16.24 -21.29
N SER A 544 34.64 -16.94 -22.43
CA SER A 544 33.52 -17.04 -23.37
C SER A 544 32.32 -17.85 -22.84
N ARG A 545 32.55 -18.73 -21.87
CA ARG A 545 31.52 -19.59 -21.26
C ARG A 545 30.88 -18.97 -20.00
N VAL A 546 31.51 -17.95 -19.42
CA VAL A 546 31.01 -17.20 -18.27
C VAL A 546 29.98 -16.16 -18.71
N ASN A 547 28.88 -16.05 -17.96
CA ASN A 547 27.93 -14.97 -18.14
C ASN A 547 28.42 -13.71 -17.40
N HIS A 548 28.75 -12.64 -18.14
CA HIS A 548 29.34 -11.40 -17.60
C HIS A 548 28.31 -10.38 -17.11
N GLU A 549 27.01 -10.69 -17.10
CA GLU A 549 25.96 -9.75 -16.69
C GLU A 549 26.15 -9.27 -15.24
N THR A 550 26.52 -10.18 -14.33
CA THR A 550 26.61 -9.89 -12.90
C THR A 550 27.97 -10.17 -12.27
N VAL A 551 28.94 -10.72 -12.99
CA VAL A 551 30.25 -11.10 -12.44
C VAL A 551 31.43 -10.51 -13.21
N GLY A 552 32.55 -10.31 -12.50
CA GLY A 552 33.84 -9.94 -13.06
C GLY A 552 34.90 -11.01 -12.80
N LEU A 553 35.89 -11.06 -13.70
CA LEU A 553 37.02 -11.98 -13.64
C LEU A 553 38.30 -11.24 -13.23
N SER A 554 39.08 -11.82 -12.32
CA SER A 554 40.39 -11.28 -11.92
C SER A 554 41.37 -12.40 -11.57
N GLY A 555 42.67 -12.11 -11.53
CA GLY A 555 43.67 -13.05 -11.01
C GLY A 555 43.63 -13.19 -9.49
N LEU A 556 44.20 -14.27 -8.96
CA LEU A 556 44.37 -14.50 -7.53
C LEU A 556 45.72 -13.94 -7.06
N THR A 557 45.72 -12.72 -6.50
CA THR A 557 46.96 -12.01 -6.09
C THR A 557 47.08 -11.72 -4.59
N ASP A 558 45.97 -11.76 -3.85
CA ASP A 558 45.96 -11.45 -2.41
C ASP A 558 46.58 -12.62 -1.61
N PRO A 559 47.67 -12.40 -0.85
CA PRO A 559 48.32 -13.45 -0.05
C PRO A 559 47.39 -14.16 0.93
N VAL A 560 46.41 -13.46 1.51
CA VAL A 560 45.47 -14.04 2.48
C VAL A 560 44.51 -14.99 1.78
N GLU A 561 43.99 -14.59 0.61
CA GLU A 561 43.13 -15.45 -0.19
C GLU A 561 43.91 -16.64 -0.78
N ILE A 562 45.17 -16.44 -1.17
CA ILE A 562 46.04 -17.52 -1.68
C ILE A 562 46.23 -18.60 -0.61
N ALA A 563 46.54 -18.20 0.63
CA ALA A 563 46.67 -19.14 1.75
C ALA A 563 45.36 -19.90 2.02
N PHE A 564 44.21 -19.21 1.93
CA PHE A 564 42.91 -19.83 2.10
C PHE A 564 42.59 -20.88 1.01
N VAL A 565 42.82 -20.54 -0.26
CA VAL A 565 42.61 -21.48 -1.38
C VAL A 565 43.54 -22.69 -1.26
N LYS A 566 44.82 -22.46 -0.92
CA LYS A 566 45.77 -23.54 -0.69
C LYS A 566 45.30 -24.48 0.43
N GLY A 567 44.84 -23.92 1.56
CA GLY A 567 44.31 -24.69 2.69
C GLY A 567 43.11 -25.57 2.31
N LEU A 568 42.15 -25.05 1.53
CA LEU A 568 41.03 -25.86 1.03
C LEU A 568 41.47 -27.02 0.13
N ILE A 569 42.52 -26.83 -0.67
CA ILE A 569 43.07 -27.90 -1.53
C ILE A 569 43.83 -28.93 -0.69
N GLU A 570 44.55 -28.51 0.36
CA GLU A 570 45.21 -29.39 1.33
C GLU A 570 44.18 -30.26 2.06
N GLU A 571 43.07 -29.67 2.53
CA GLU A 571 41.95 -30.42 3.11
C GLU A 571 41.32 -31.39 2.10
N HIS A 572 41.12 -30.95 0.86
CA HIS A 572 40.58 -31.81 -0.19
C HIS A 572 41.48 -33.03 -0.44
N SER A 573 42.80 -32.84 -0.58
CA SER A 573 43.77 -33.92 -0.70
C SER A 573 43.71 -34.85 0.52
N HIS A 574 43.74 -34.29 1.74
CA HIS A 574 43.73 -35.06 2.98
C HIS A 574 42.49 -35.97 3.09
N TYR A 575 41.30 -35.44 2.81
CA TYR A 575 40.05 -36.18 2.97
C TYR A 575 39.76 -37.15 1.81
N THR A 576 40.07 -36.76 0.58
CA THR A 576 39.69 -37.55 -0.60
C THR A 576 40.79 -38.48 -1.11
N GLY A 577 42.06 -38.14 -0.85
CA GLY A 577 43.21 -38.80 -1.49
C GLY A 577 43.36 -38.44 -2.97
N SER A 578 42.86 -37.29 -3.40
CA SER A 578 42.88 -36.85 -4.80
C SER A 578 44.31 -36.69 -5.36
N GLU A 579 44.64 -37.49 -6.37
CA GLU A 579 45.92 -37.38 -7.10
C GLU A 579 46.07 -36.01 -7.81
N LEU A 580 44.95 -35.41 -8.25
CA LEU A 580 44.94 -34.12 -8.92
C LEU A 580 45.29 -33.00 -7.93
N ALA A 581 44.68 -33.02 -6.74
CA ALA A 581 44.98 -32.05 -5.70
C ALA A 581 46.44 -32.15 -5.24
N ASP A 582 46.96 -33.37 -5.04
CA ASP A 582 48.37 -33.59 -4.71
C ASP A 582 49.33 -33.04 -5.78
N ARG A 583 48.99 -33.21 -7.05
CA ARG A 583 49.77 -32.68 -8.17
C ARG A 583 49.78 -31.14 -8.17
N ILE A 584 48.63 -30.53 -7.89
CA ILE A 584 48.49 -29.07 -7.79
C ILE A 584 49.29 -28.55 -6.59
N LEU A 585 49.18 -29.19 -5.41
CA LEU A 585 49.88 -28.78 -4.19
C LEU A 585 51.41 -28.86 -4.34
N LYS A 586 51.93 -29.93 -4.95
CA LYS A 586 53.38 -30.08 -5.22
C LYS A 586 53.94 -28.98 -6.12
N ASN A 587 53.13 -28.43 -7.02
CA ASN A 587 53.51 -27.39 -7.97
C ASN A 587 52.65 -26.12 -7.83
N PHE A 588 52.23 -25.77 -6.60
CA PHE A 588 51.19 -24.76 -6.39
C PHE A 588 51.56 -23.39 -6.97
N ASN A 589 52.82 -22.96 -6.82
CA ASN A 589 53.31 -21.69 -7.35
C ASN A 589 53.23 -21.62 -8.89
N HIS A 590 53.33 -22.76 -9.58
CA HIS A 590 53.17 -22.83 -11.03
C HIS A 590 51.69 -22.67 -11.44
N TYR A 591 50.78 -23.34 -10.74
CA TYR A 591 49.34 -23.26 -11.01
C TYR A 591 48.69 -21.95 -10.52
N LEU A 592 49.32 -21.23 -9.60
CA LEU A 592 48.79 -20.00 -9.02
C LEU A 592 48.42 -18.95 -10.08
N SER A 593 49.24 -18.78 -11.12
CA SER A 593 48.99 -17.84 -12.23
C SER A 593 47.79 -18.24 -13.10
N SER A 594 47.37 -19.50 -13.03
CA SER A 594 46.26 -20.07 -13.80
C SER A 594 44.93 -20.07 -13.04
N PHE A 595 44.93 -19.67 -11.76
CA PHE A 595 43.68 -19.49 -11.01
C PHE A 595 42.99 -18.18 -11.38
N VAL A 596 41.75 -18.30 -11.81
CA VAL A 596 40.85 -17.17 -12.06
C VAL A 596 39.87 -17.05 -10.89
N LYS A 597 39.85 -15.86 -10.28
CA LYS A 597 38.84 -15.45 -9.31
C LYS A 597 37.64 -14.89 -10.04
N VAL A 598 36.47 -15.43 -9.75
CA VAL A 598 35.17 -14.93 -10.22
C VAL A 598 34.46 -14.26 -9.05
N LEU A 599 34.09 -12.99 -9.21
CA LEU A 599 33.48 -12.18 -8.16
C LEU A 599 32.30 -11.36 -8.71
N PRO A 600 31.11 -11.43 -8.10
CA PRO A 600 29.98 -10.59 -8.50
C PRO A 600 30.25 -9.09 -8.37
N THR A 601 29.81 -8.30 -9.35
CA THR A 601 30.13 -6.87 -9.46
C THR A 601 29.51 -6.04 -8.36
N ASP A 602 28.24 -6.29 -8.02
CA ASP A 602 27.56 -5.59 -6.93
C ASP A 602 28.12 -5.99 -5.56
N TYR A 603 28.48 -7.27 -5.39
CA TYR A 603 29.16 -7.71 -4.18
C TYR A 603 30.53 -7.04 -4.02
N LYS A 604 31.30 -6.90 -5.12
CA LYS A 604 32.56 -6.16 -5.14
C LYS A 604 32.37 -4.70 -4.69
N LYS A 605 31.34 -4.00 -5.20
CA LYS A 605 31.04 -2.62 -4.77
C LYS A 605 30.76 -2.53 -3.27
N VAL A 606 29.97 -3.46 -2.73
CA VAL A 606 29.67 -3.51 -1.29
C VAL A 606 30.94 -3.74 -0.48
N LEU A 607 31.80 -4.68 -0.87
CA LEU A 607 33.08 -4.94 -0.19
C LEU A 607 34.02 -3.72 -0.23
N GLU A 608 34.07 -3.01 -1.36
CA GLU A 608 34.87 -1.79 -1.50
C GLU A 608 34.33 -0.64 -0.65
N GLU A 609 33.00 -0.47 -0.57
CA GLU A 609 32.36 0.50 0.31
C GLU A 609 32.59 0.19 1.79
N GLU A 610 32.51 -1.08 2.20
CA GLU A 610 32.81 -1.51 3.56
C GLU A 610 34.28 -1.29 3.90
N LYS A 611 35.20 -1.62 2.99
CA LYS A 611 36.63 -1.37 3.18
C LYS A 611 36.91 0.12 3.36
N LYS A 612 36.30 0.98 2.53
CA LYS A 612 36.39 2.45 2.67
C LYS A 612 35.86 2.93 4.02
N LYS A 613 34.69 2.44 4.46
CA LYS A 613 34.12 2.78 5.78
C LYS A 613 35.02 2.35 6.93
N VAL A 614 35.61 1.15 6.86
CA VAL A 614 36.57 0.67 7.87
C VAL A 614 37.84 1.52 7.88
N GLU A 615 38.35 1.91 6.70
CA GLU A 615 39.49 2.82 6.60
C GLU A 615 39.17 4.23 7.14
N GLU A 616 37.98 4.77 6.87
CA GLU A 616 37.50 6.03 7.42
C GLU A 616 37.31 5.96 8.94
N LEU A 617 36.71 4.88 9.46
CA LEU A 617 36.58 4.66 10.91
C LEU A 617 37.95 4.53 11.57
N LYS A 618 38.90 3.79 10.99
CA LYS A 618 40.27 3.72 11.48
C LYS A 618 40.96 5.08 11.45
N LYS A 619 40.72 5.91 10.44
CA LYS A 619 41.22 7.29 10.39
C LYS A 619 40.59 8.14 11.50
N LEU A 620 39.28 8.07 11.71
CA LEU A 620 38.56 8.76 12.78
C LEU A 620 39.03 8.31 14.17
N GLU A 621 39.23 7.01 14.39
CA GLU A 621 39.80 6.47 15.64
C GLU A 621 41.23 6.93 15.85
N SER A 622 42.05 6.92 14.79
CA SER A 622 43.43 7.42 14.83
C SER A 622 43.47 8.93 15.13
N GLU A 623 42.59 9.73 14.52
CA GLU A 623 42.44 11.17 14.81
C GLU A 623 41.94 11.42 16.24
N THR A 624 41.02 10.59 16.74
CA THR A 624 40.50 10.68 18.12
C THR A 624 41.58 10.30 19.14
N PHE A 625 42.37 9.27 18.84
CA PHE A 625 43.53 8.86 19.61
C PHE A 625 44.64 9.92 19.60
N LEU A 626 44.94 10.53 18.45
CA LEU A 626 45.89 11.65 18.34
C LEU A 626 45.42 12.87 19.14
N LYS A 627 44.11 13.17 19.13
CA LYS A 627 43.52 14.23 19.97
C LYS A 627 43.59 13.93 21.47
N SER A 628 43.71 12.66 21.87
CA SER A 628 43.89 12.28 23.28
C SER A 628 45.29 12.61 23.82
N PHE A 629 46.32 12.65 22.96
CA PHE A 629 47.67 13.12 23.31
C PHE A 629 47.80 14.64 23.40
N GLN A 630 46.86 15.41 22.82
CA GLN A 630 46.84 16.88 22.91
C GLN A 630 46.18 17.39 24.20
N ARG A 631 45.69 16.51 25.08
CA ARG A 631 45.22 16.86 26.43
C ARG A 631 46.32 16.60 27.47
N LEU A 632 47.45 17.29 27.34
CA LEU A 632 48.32 17.60 28.48
C LEU A 632 48.00 19.05 28.86
N ASP A 633 47.53 19.18 30.09
CA ASP A 633 47.03 20.36 30.77
C ASP A 633 47.96 21.58 30.62
N PRO A 634 47.50 22.75 30.12
CA PRO A 634 48.30 23.97 30.07
C PRO A 634 48.65 24.58 31.44
N ASP A 635 48.12 24.06 32.55
CA ASP A 635 48.32 24.65 33.90
C ASP A 635 49.09 23.76 34.90
N ALA A 636 49.79 22.72 34.43
CA ALA A 636 50.73 21.98 35.28
C ALA A 636 52.11 22.69 35.31
N ASP A 637 52.23 23.67 36.20
CA ASP A 637 53.47 24.35 36.60
C ASP A 637 54.51 23.37 37.16
N VAL A 638 55.48 22.96 36.34
CA VAL A 638 56.79 22.49 36.84
C VAL A 638 57.89 22.79 35.82
N THR A 639 58.35 24.05 35.75
CA THR A 639 59.80 24.30 35.53
C THR A 639 60.25 25.56 36.26
N ASN A 640 61.09 25.34 37.26
CA ASN A 640 62.02 26.33 37.81
C ASN A 640 62.78 27.03 36.67
N GLY A 641 62.55 28.34 36.52
CA GLY A 641 63.56 29.34 36.16
C GLY A 641 64.30 29.24 34.81
N ASP A 642 64.09 30.28 34.00
CA ASP A 642 65.06 30.92 33.08
C ASP A 642 65.58 30.14 31.85
N ILE A 643 65.34 30.69 30.65
CA ILE A 643 66.30 31.53 29.88
C ILE A 643 65.73 31.89 28.49
N LYS A 644 66.06 33.11 28.07
CA LYS A 644 65.77 33.82 26.82
C LYS A 644 66.29 33.16 25.52
N LYS A 645 65.49 33.36 24.46
CA LYS A 645 65.79 33.65 23.03
C LYS A 645 67.17 33.27 22.45
N THR A 646 67.13 32.64 21.27
CA THR A 646 67.84 33.13 20.06
C THR A 646 67.16 32.71 18.74
N HIS A 647 67.30 33.59 17.76
CA HIS A 647 66.70 33.61 16.42
C HIS A 647 67.37 32.67 15.41
N ALA A 648 66.61 32.25 14.38
CA ALA A 648 67.12 32.18 13.01
C ALA A 648 66.13 32.82 12.02
N THR A 649 66.64 33.88 11.42
CA THR A 649 66.22 34.81 10.37
C THR A 649 65.56 34.23 9.11
N SER A 650 64.52 34.92 8.63
CA SER A 650 64.08 34.96 7.22
C SER A 650 63.97 36.44 6.80
N ILE A 651 64.63 36.81 5.70
CA ILE A 651 64.62 38.16 5.12
C ILE A 651 64.06 38.06 3.69
N LYS A 652 62.89 38.71 3.48
CA LYS A 652 62.48 39.68 2.43
C LYS A 652 63.08 39.52 1.02
N SER A 653 62.41 39.78 -0.10
CA SER A 653 61.11 40.37 -0.45
C SER A 653 61.08 40.48 -1.97
N THR A 654 59.95 40.27 -2.64
CA THR A 654 59.56 41.07 -3.83
C THR A 654 58.08 40.87 -4.15
N LEU A 655 57.40 42.01 -4.35
CA LEU A 655 56.22 42.24 -5.18
C LEU A 655 54.92 41.49 -4.79
N ARG A 656 54.03 42.22 -4.10
CA ARG A 656 52.59 41.97 -4.09
C ARG A 656 52.04 42.17 -5.51
N GLU A 657 51.89 41.09 -6.25
CA GLU A 657 50.90 41.03 -7.32
C GLU A 657 49.51 40.93 -6.67
N PRO A 658 48.53 41.74 -7.08
CA PRO A 658 47.15 41.53 -6.66
C PRO A 658 46.72 40.17 -7.24
N LYS A 659 46.14 39.31 -6.40
CA LYS A 659 45.43 38.12 -6.89
C LYS A 659 44.36 38.61 -7.86
N ILE A 660 44.59 38.40 -9.15
CA ILE A 660 43.57 38.45 -10.17
C ILE A 660 42.52 37.42 -9.73
N LEU A 661 41.41 37.91 -9.18
CA LEU A 661 40.19 37.11 -9.15
C LEU A 661 39.77 36.94 -10.60
N ASP A 662 39.60 35.69 -10.99
CA ASP A 662 39.01 35.33 -12.27
C ASP A 662 37.66 36.03 -12.41
N LEU A 663 37.51 36.82 -13.48
CA LEU A 663 36.30 37.62 -13.74
C LEU A 663 35.11 36.72 -14.13
N GLU A 664 35.32 35.42 -14.29
CA GLU A 664 34.27 34.42 -14.49
C GLU A 664 33.68 33.88 -13.18
N ASP A 665 34.31 34.10 -12.01
CA ASP A 665 33.87 33.60 -10.70
C ASP A 665 33.24 34.65 -9.77
N SER A 666 33.07 35.89 -10.24
CA SER A 666 32.52 37.01 -9.43
C SER A 666 31.10 37.44 -9.78
N ILE A 667 30.41 36.71 -10.68
CA ILE A 667 28.97 36.78 -10.84
C ILE A 667 28.37 35.52 -10.24
N THR A 668 28.17 35.52 -8.92
CA THR A 668 27.15 34.66 -8.32
C THR A 668 25.80 35.23 -8.74
N ASP A 669 25.38 34.90 -9.96
CA ASP A 669 24.01 35.09 -10.39
C ASP A 669 23.14 34.34 -9.39
N LYS A 670 22.47 35.07 -8.48
CA LYS A 670 21.41 34.49 -7.64
C LYS A 670 20.38 33.74 -8.50
N ALA A 671 20.20 34.16 -9.75
CA ALA A 671 19.38 33.49 -10.75
C ALA A 671 19.93 32.13 -11.24
N PHE A 672 21.25 31.90 -11.18
CA PHE A 672 21.90 30.63 -11.55
C PHE A 672 21.90 29.63 -10.38
N GLU A 673 22.03 30.11 -9.13
CA GLU A 673 21.77 29.28 -7.95
C GLU A 673 20.28 28.91 -7.81
N GLU A 674 19.35 29.82 -8.11
CA GLU A 674 17.90 29.55 -8.12
C GLU A 674 17.47 28.57 -9.23
N LYS A 675 18.29 28.41 -10.30
CA LYS A 675 18.06 27.47 -11.40
C LYS A 675 18.48 26.03 -11.12
N LYS A 676 19.18 25.74 -10.01
CA LYS A 676 19.14 24.39 -9.43
C LYS A 676 17.73 24.20 -8.89
N VAL A 677 16.80 23.80 -9.77
CA VAL A 677 15.56 23.17 -9.35
C VAL A 677 15.98 22.02 -8.45
N GLU A 678 15.88 22.19 -7.13
CA GLU A 678 16.07 21.10 -6.18
C GLU A 678 15.25 19.93 -6.73
N LYS A 679 15.92 18.83 -7.06
CA LYS A 679 15.24 17.63 -7.50
C LYS A 679 14.47 17.09 -6.30
N LEU A 680 13.24 17.58 -6.14
CA LEU A 680 12.38 17.25 -5.01
C LEU A 680 12.10 15.75 -5.01
N ASP A 681 12.16 15.14 -3.85
CA ASP A 681 11.83 13.73 -3.67
C ASP A 681 10.30 13.58 -3.61
N LYS A 682 9.71 13.14 -4.72
CA LYS A 682 8.29 12.82 -4.80
C LYS A 682 7.90 11.56 -4.03
N LEU A 683 8.80 10.57 -3.95
CA LEU A 683 8.51 9.27 -3.33
C LEU A 683 8.44 9.36 -1.82
N ARG A 684 9.35 10.12 -1.20
CA ARG A 684 9.39 10.36 0.25
C ARG A 684 8.90 11.75 0.64
N GLY A 685 8.35 12.53 -0.30
CA GLY A 685 7.98 13.92 -0.07
C GLY A 685 7.00 14.12 1.08
N PHE A 686 6.11 13.15 1.33
CA PHE A 686 5.17 13.16 2.45
C PHE A 686 5.82 12.95 3.84
N ILE A 687 7.09 12.54 3.89
CA ILE A 687 7.90 12.41 5.10
C ILE A 687 8.82 13.63 5.21
N THR A 688 9.44 14.01 4.10
CA THR A 688 10.49 15.04 4.04
C THR A 688 9.93 16.45 4.15
N TYR A 689 8.74 16.71 3.59
CA TYR A 689 8.20 18.07 3.44
C TYR A 689 6.95 18.29 4.28
N LYS A 690 6.95 19.41 5.02
CA LYS A 690 5.78 19.88 5.79
C LYS A 690 4.71 20.51 4.89
N GLN A 691 3.48 20.59 5.40
CA GLN A 691 2.42 21.32 4.72
C GLN A 691 2.80 22.81 4.56
N ARG A 692 2.48 23.36 3.39
CA ARG A 692 2.62 24.78 3.05
C ARG A 692 1.20 25.29 2.90
N HIS A 693 0.73 25.99 3.91
CA HIS A 693 -0.62 26.53 3.93
C HIS A 693 -0.74 27.78 3.08
N GLU A 694 -1.96 28.04 2.62
CA GLU A 694 -2.33 29.35 2.12
C GLU A 694 -2.25 30.37 3.26
N THR A 695 -1.45 31.41 3.09
CA THR A 695 -1.23 32.41 4.13
C THR A 695 -2.34 33.46 4.08
N TYR A 696 -3.11 33.55 5.15
CA TYR A 696 -4.09 34.61 5.33
C TYR A 696 -3.39 35.96 5.58
N ARG A 697 -3.96 37.05 5.05
CA ARG A 697 -3.57 38.41 5.42
C ARG A 697 -3.73 38.59 6.94
N SER A 698 -2.91 39.46 7.54
CA SER A 698 -3.01 39.73 8.98
C SER A 698 -4.40 40.25 9.32
N THR A 699 -4.95 39.82 10.46
CA THR A 699 -6.27 40.22 10.95
C THR A 699 -6.43 41.73 10.99
N LYS A 700 -5.43 42.46 11.50
CA LYS A 700 -5.39 43.94 11.54
C LYS A 700 -5.55 44.63 10.18
N SER A 701 -5.06 44.01 9.11
CA SER A 701 -5.17 44.58 7.75
C SER A 701 -6.48 44.21 7.07
N ARG A 702 -6.91 42.95 7.18
CA ARG A 702 -8.06 42.41 6.44
C ARG A 702 -9.42 42.75 7.05
N THR A 703 -9.48 43.27 8.28
CA THR A 703 -10.73 43.80 8.88
C THR A 703 -11.04 45.21 8.38
N ARG A 704 -10.12 45.88 7.68
CA ARG A 704 -10.30 47.25 7.17
C ARG A 704 -10.83 47.32 5.73
N ASP A 705 -10.91 46.18 5.04
CA ASP A 705 -11.39 46.08 3.67
C ASP A 705 -12.20 44.80 3.45
N TRP A 706 -12.79 44.71 2.25
CA TRP A 706 -13.60 43.57 1.81
C TRP A 706 -12.89 42.69 0.77
N LYS A 707 -11.57 42.86 0.59
CA LYS A 707 -10.78 42.07 -0.38
C LYS A 707 -10.58 40.64 0.12
N GLU A 708 -10.19 39.74 -0.78
CA GLU A 708 -9.96 38.33 -0.42
C GLU A 708 -9.02 38.15 0.78
N LEU A 709 -9.30 37.14 1.61
CA LEU A 709 -8.54 36.84 2.83
C LEU A 709 -7.10 36.42 2.55
N SER A 710 -6.84 35.84 1.38
CA SER A 710 -5.57 35.22 1.01
C SER A 710 -5.33 35.23 -0.49
N LYS A 711 -4.06 35.10 -0.88
CA LYS A 711 -3.63 34.88 -2.26
C LYS A 711 -3.35 33.39 -2.49
N ALA A 712 -3.42 32.95 -3.75
CA ALA A 712 -2.99 31.60 -4.12
C ALA A 712 -1.53 31.35 -3.70
N ILE A 713 -1.23 30.09 -3.36
CA ILE A 713 0.14 29.65 -3.05
C ILE A 713 1.07 29.84 -4.24
N SER A 714 2.38 29.96 -4.01
CA SER A 714 3.34 30.08 -5.10
C SER A 714 3.48 28.77 -5.89
N LYS A 715 3.93 28.83 -7.15
CA LYS A 715 4.26 27.63 -7.95
C LYS A 715 5.31 26.75 -7.25
N LYS A 716 6.26 27.36 -6.53
CA LYS A 716 7.26 26.65 -5.72
C LYS A 716 6.59 25.87 -4.60
N ASP A 717 5.72 26.51 -3.82
CA ASP A 717 5.00 25.85 -2.72
C ASP A 717 4.05 24.76 -3.23
N ALA A 718 3.43 24.98 -4.39
CA ALA A 718 2.60 23.97 -5.05
C ALA A 718 3.41 22.71 -5.36
N LYS A 719 4.64 22.82 -5.87
CA LYS A 719 5.52 21.66 -6.08
C LYS A 719 5.80 20.88 -4.79
N PHE A 720 6.08 21.57 -3.68
CA PHE A 720 6.24 20.91 -2.38
C PHE A 720 4.95 20.22 -1.93
N GLN A 721 3.78 20.85 -2.13
CA GLN A 721 2.50 20.23 -1.79
C GLN A 721 2.17 19.01 -2.65
N THR A 722 2.41 19.09 -3.96
CA THR A 722 2.18 17.95 -4.86
C THR A 722 3.18 16.82 -4.62
N ALA A 723 4.41 17.13 -4.16
CA ALA A 723 5.39 16.12 -3.74
C ALA A 723 4.92 15.31 -2.51
N ARG A 724 4.09 15.88 -1.64
CA ARG A 724 3.50 15.18 -0.48
C ARG A 724 2.39 14.21 -0.88
N CYS A 725 1.85 14.31 -2.09
CA CYS A 725 0.84 13.34 -2.54
C CYS A 725 1.48 11.96 -2.68
N MET A 726 0.94 10.97 -1.95
CA MET A 726 1.45 9.60 -1.91
C MET A 726 1.14 8.76 -3.16
N ASP A 727 0.41 9.30 -4.14
CA ASP A 727 -0.06 8.58 -5.32
C ASP A 727 -0.73 7.24 -4.94
N CYS A 728 -1.72 7.35 -4.05
CA CYS A 728 -2.37 6.23 -3.39
C CYS A 728 -3.05 5.30 -4.41
N GLY A 729 -2.90 3.99 -4.23
CA GLY A 729 -3.59 2.98 -5.05
C GLY A 729 -5.12 3.05 -4.98
N VAL A 730 -5.68 3.58 -3.89
CA VAL A 730 -7.10 3.93 -3.77
C VAL A 730 -7.20 5.39 -3.31
N PRO A 731 -7.46 6.35 -4.23
CA PRO A 731 -7.46 7.77 -3.89
C PRO A 731 -8.79 8.18 -3.23
N PHE A 732 -8.90 8.02 -1.91
CA PHE A 732 -10.09 8.43 -1.15
C PHE A 732 -10.43 9.92 -1.27
N CYS A 733 -9.44 10.77 -1.59
CA CYS A 733 -9.68 12.17 -1.91
C CYS A 733 -10.60 12.37 -3.13
N GLN A 734 -10.68 11.40 -4.06
CA GLN A 734 -11.57 11.40 -5.22
C GLN A 734 -12.89 10.65 -4.97
N SER A 735 -12.99 9.86 -3.91
CA SER A 735 -14.19 9.07 -3.60
C SER A 735 -15.38 9.92 -3.14
N ASP A 736 -16.57 9.30 -3.03
CA ASP A 736 -17.80 9.95 -2.55
C ASP A 736 -17.67 10.53 -1.13
N THR A 737 -16.80 9.97 -0.29
CA THR A 737 -16.50 10.52 1.05
C THR A 737 -15.50 11.67 1.02
N GLY A 738 -14.80 11.85 -0.10
CA GLY A 738 -13.79 12.89 -0.32
C GLY A 738 -14.31 14.05 -1.16
N CYS A 739 -14.22 13.96 -2.49
CA CYS A 739 -14.63 15.03 -3.39
C CYS A 739 -16.00 14.69 -4.00
N PRO A 740 -17.09 15.44 -3.70
CA PRO A 740 -18.41 15.11 -4.23
C PRO A 740 -18.53 15.11 -5.77
N ILE A 741 -17.77 15.98 -6.45
CA ILE A 741 -17.67 15.99 -7.92
C ILE A 741 -16.65 14.98 -8.47
N SER A 742 -16.00 14.20 -7.59
CA SER A 742 -15.02 13.17 -7.93
C SER A 742 -13.83 13.67 -8.76
N ASN A 743 -13.26 14.84 -8.40
CA ASN A 743 -12.09 15.39 -9.07
C ASN A 743 -10.93 14.37 -9.13
N VAL A 744 -10.25 14.32 -10.28
CA VAL A 744 -9.11 13.40 -10.52
C VAL A 744 -7.82 13.92 -9.87
N ILE A 745 -7.87 14.10 -8.55
CA ILE A 745 -6.87 14.84 -7.75
C ILE A 745 -5.44 14.33 -7.89
N PRO A 746 -5.16 13.01 -7.78
CA PRO A 746 -3.79 12.52 -7.94
C PRO A 746 -3.20 12.89 -9.30
N LYS A 747 -4.04 12.93 -10.36
CA LYS A 747 -3.54 13.19 -11.71
C LYS A 747 -3.16 14.65 -11.91
N PHE A 748 -4.00 15.60 -11.50
CA PHE A 748 -3.62 17.01 -11.63
C PHE A 748 -2.47 17.37 -10.68
N ASN A 749 -2.35 16.72 -9.51
CA ASN A 749 -1.20 16.92 -8.62
C ASN A 749 0.11 16.46 -9.26
N ASP A 750 0.12 15.30 -9.90
CA ASP A 750 1.27 14.79 -10.64
C ASP A 750 1.64 15.72 -11.80
N LEU A 751 0.65 16.21 -12.55
CA LEU A 751 0.88 17.15 -13.65
C LEU A 751 1.46 18.49 -13.16
N VAL A 752 0.97 19.03 -12.03
CA VAL A 752 1.53 20.24 -11.41
C VAL A 752 2.96 20.00 -10.91
N PHE A 753 3.26 18.84 -10.31
CA PHE A 753 4.62 18.50 -9.89
C PHE A 753 5.60 18.51 -11.07
N ASN A 754 5.16 18.05 -12.24
CA ASN A 754 5.93 17.99 -13.48
C ASN A 754 5.85 19.28 -14.33
N ASP A 755 5.37 20.41 -13.77
CA ASP A 755 5.18 21.70 -14.47
C ASP A 755 4.23 21.67 -15.69
N GLN A 756 3.35 20.68 -15.79
CA GLN A 756 2.38 20.52 -16.88
C GLN A 756 1.04 21.19 -16.57
N TRP A 757 1.07 22.52 -16.40
CA TRP A 757 -0.07 23.32 -15.92
C TRP A 757 -1.32 23.25 -16.80
N ARG A 758 -1.16 23.30 -18.13
CA ARG A 758 -2.29 23.22 -19.07
C ARG A 758 -3.00 21.86 -19.02
N ALA A 759 -2.23 20.77 -18.97
CA ALA A 759 -2.79 19.43 -18.82
C ALA A 759 -3.48 19.25 -17.45
N ALA A 760 -2.93 19.86 -16.39
CA ALA A 760 -3.56 19.87 -15.07
C ALA A 760 -4.93 20.55 -15.09
N LEU A 761 -5.05 21.69 -15.79
CA LEU A 761 -6.32 22.39 -16.00
C LEU A 761 -7.32 21.53 -16.76
N GLU A 762 -6.90 20.88 -17.86
CA GLU A 762 -7.77 20.01 -18.65
C GLU A 762 -8.35 18.88 -17.78
N LYS A 763 -7.49 18.23 -16.98
CA LYS A 763 -7.93 17.16 -16.06
C LYS A 763 -8.83 17.65 -14.93
N LEU A 764 -8.61 18.86 -14.42
CA LEU A 764 -9.49 19.47 -13.43
C LEU A 764 -10.86 19.84 -14.01
N SER A 765 -10.88 20.32 -15.26
CA SER A 765 -12.09 20.78 -15.96
C SER A 765 -12.99 19.63 -16.44
N GLU A 766 -12.46 18.40 -16.55
CA GLU A 766 -13.26 17.20 -16.86
C GLU A 766 -14.34 16.93 -15.80
N THR A 767 -14.05 17.22 -14.53
CA THR A 767 -14.91 16.92 -13.39
C THR A 767 -15.52 18.15 -12.73
N ASN A 768 -14.84 19.30 -12.76
CA ASN A 768 -15.30 20.52 -12.11
C ASN A 768 -15.63 21.63 -13.13
N ASN A 769 -16.86 22.13 -13.10
CA ASN A 769 -17.26 23.28 -13.90
C ASN A 769 -16.58 24.57 -13.43
N PHE A 770 -16.43 24.74 -12.10
CA PHE A 770 -16.07 26.02 -11.48
C PHE A 770 -14.97 25.86 -10.42
N PRO A 771 -13.75 25.44 -10.83
CA PRO A 771 -12.60 25.32 -9.91
C PRO A 771 -12.25 26.62 -9.18
N GLU A 772 -12.56 27.79 -9.75
CA GLU A 772 -12.35 29.09 -9.12
C GLU A 772 -13.23 29.31 -7.88
N PHE A 773 -14.41 28.68 -7.83
CA PHE A 773 -15.31 28.77 -6.67
C PHE A 773 -14.89 27.74 -5.63
N THR A 774 -14.76 26.47 -6.02
CA THR A 774 -14.37 25.39 -5.10
C THR A 774 -12.99 25.63 -4.49
N GLY A 775 -12.02 26.16 -5.25
CA GLY A 775 -10.70 26.54 -4.74
C GLY A 775 -10.72 27.64 -3.66
N ARG A 776 -11.81 28.42 -3.55
CA ARG A 776 -11.94 29.53 -2.59
C ARG A 776 -12.85 29.18 -1.41
N VAL A 777 -14.04 28.66 -1.69
CA VAL A 777 -15.10 28.52 -0.67
C VAL A 777 -15.40 27.09 -0.26
N CYS A 778 -14.91 26.08 -0.99
CA CYS A 778 -15.09 24.70 -0.57
C CYS A 778 -14.37 24.47 0.77
N PRO A 779 -14.97 23.77 1.73
CA PRO A 779 -14.30 23.40 2.98
C PRO A 779 -13.35 22.20 2.79
N ALA A 780 -13.13 21.77 1.54
CA ALA A 780 -12.17 20.75 1.11
C ALA A 780 -12.36 19.36 1.78
N PRO A 781 -13.53 18.70 1.60
CA PRO A 781 -13.75 17.33 2.07
C PRO A 781 -12.74 16.32 1.49
N CYS A 782 -12.20 16.60 0.31
CA CYS A 782 -11.09 15.85 -0.28
C CYS A 782 -9.82 15.83 0.60
N GLN A 783 -9.54 16.90 1.35
CA GLN A 783 -8.43 16.95 2.30
C GLN A 783 -8.74 16.15 3.56
N GLY A 784 -9.98 16.21 4.06
CA GLY A 784 -10.44 15.40 5.20
C GLY A 784 -10.39 13.89 4.93
N ALA A 785 -10.60 13.48 3.68
CA ALA A 785 -10.50 12.10 3.19
C ALA A 785 -9.11 11.75 2.63
N CYS A 786 -8.14 12.66 2.65
CA CYS A 786 -6.80 12.38 2.16
C CYS A 786 -6.17 11.26 3.00
N VAL A 787 -5.60 10.25 2.35
CA VAL A 787 -4.96 9.11 3.01
C VAL A 787 -3.76 9.55 3.83
N LEU A 788 -3.06 10.63 3.42
CA LEU A 788 -1.95 11.19 4.21
C LEU A 788 -2.43 11.70 5.57
N GLY A 789 -3.67 12.20 5.63
CA GLY A 789 -4.35 12.68 6.85
C GLY A 789 -4.47 11.66 7.99
N ILE A 790 -4.12 10.39 7.74
CA ILE A 790 -4.10 9.33 8.76
C ILE A 790 -2.81 9.37 9.59
N ILE A 791 -1.70 9.82 9.00
CA ILE A 791 -0.36 9.76 9.60
C ILE A 791 0.36 11.11 9.66
N GLU A 792 -0.11 12.10 8.91
CA GLU A 792 0.47 13.45 8.78
C GLU A 792 -0.63 14.40 8.29
N GLU A 793 -0.36 15.70 8.15
CA GLU A 793 -1.33 16.64 7.61
C GLU A 793 -1.67 16.33 6.14
N PRO A 794 -2.92 16.54 5.70
CA PRO A 794 -3.31 16.23 4.33
C PRO A 794 -2.57 17.10 3.30
N VAL A 795 -2.59 16.66 2.04
CA VAL A 795 -2.14 17.49 0.91
C VAL A 795 -3.05 18.71 0.79
N GLY A 796 -2.49 19.91 0.57
CA GLY A 796 -3.25 21.15 0.35
C GLY A 796 -3.98 21.21 -1.00
N ILE A 797 -4.94 20.31 -1.23
CA ILE A 797 -5.62 20.11 -2.52
C ILE A 797 -6.35 21.37 -2.97
N LYS A 798 -7.09 22.04 -2.08
CA LYS A 798 -7.84 23.25 -2.38
C LYS A 798 -6.94 24.38 -2.90
N SER A 799 -5.79 24.58 -2.26
CA SER A 799 -4.84 25.63 -2.65
C SER A 799 -4.18 25.35 -4.00
N ILE A 800 -3.93 24.07 -4.32
CA ILE A 800 -3.44 23.66 -5.65
C ILE A 800 -4.52 23.90 -6.71
N GLU A 801 -5.77 23.52 -6.43
CA GLU A 801 -6.92 23.76 -7.33
C GLU A 801 -7.09 25.24 -7.66
N ARG A 802 -7.04 26.11 -6.64
CA ARG A 802 -7.07 27.57 -6.80
C ARG A 802 -5.92 28.08 -7.68
N LEU A 803 -4.69 27.60 -7.44
CA LEU A 803 -3.53 28.02 -8.23
C LEU A 803 -3.65 27.61 -9.70
N ILE A 804 -4.11 26.39 -9.99
CA ILE A 804 -4.28 25.92 -11.38
C ILE A 804 -5.21 26.85 -12.16
N ILE A 805 -6.38 27.17 -11.60
CA ILE A 805 -7.38 27.97 -12.30
C ILE A 805 -6.99 29.45 -12.38
N ASP A 806 -6.45 30.03 -11.30
CA ASP A 806 -5.98 31.42 -11.30
C ASP A 806 -4.87 31.59 -12.35
N HIS A 807 -3.91 30.65 -12.41
CA HIS A 807 -2.86 30.66 -13.42
C HIS A 807 -3.40 30.47 -14.85
N ALA A 808 -4.42 29.63 -15.04
CA ALA A 808 -5.03 29.44 -16.35
C ALA A 808 -5.71 30.71 -16.90
N PHE A 809 -6.35 31.50 -16.03
CA PHE A 809 -6.89 32.81 -16.40
C PHE A 809 -5.78 33.82 -16.72
N GLU A 810 -4.71 33.86 -15.93
CA GLU A 810 -3.53 34.72 -16.20
C GLU A 810 -2.88 34.42 -17.56
N GLN A 811 -2.85 33.14 -17.97
CA GLN A 811 -2.29 32.71 -19.26
C GLN A 811 -3.29 32.78 -20.42
N GLY A 812 -4.55 33.17 -20.18
CA GLY A 812 -5.58 33.24 -21.21
C GLY A 812 -6.02 31.88 -21.78
N TRP A 813 -5.87 30.78 -21.02
CA TRP A 813 -6.26 29.45 -21.49
C TRP A 813 -7.76 29.16 -21.35
N VAL A 814 -8.43 29.87 -20.45
CA VAL A 814 -9.88 29.78 -20.27
C VAL A 814 -10.55 30.80 -21.16
N VAL A 815 -11.15 30.32 -22.25
CA VAL A 815 -11.85 31.13 -23.26
C VAL A 815 -13.23 30.52 -23.53
N PRO A 816 -14.23 31.33 -23.96
CA PRO A 816 -15.54 30.83 -24.34
C PRO A 816 -15.46 29.77 -25.44
N LYS A 817 -16.14 28.64 -25.23
CA LYS A 817 -16.26 27.54 -26.21
C LYS A 817 -17.73 27.26 -26.53
N PRO A 818 -18.39 28.07 -27.38
CA PRO A 818 -19.76 27.78 -27.80
C PRO A 818 -19.83 26.42 -28.49
N PRO A 819 -20.94 25.67 -28.33
CA PRO A 819 -21.12 24.36 -28.95
C PRO A 819 -21.11 24.50 -30.48
N SER A 820 -20.42 23.59 -31.17
CA SER A 820 -20.31 23.60 -32.63
C SER A 820 -21.61 23.22 -33.34
N VAL A 821 -22.49 22.47 -32.67
CA VAL A 821 -23.79 22.03 -33.17
C VAL A 821 -24.83 22.25 -32.09
N ARG A 822 -26.00 22.78 -32.46
CA ARG A 822 -27.16 22.90 -31.58
C ARG A 822 -28.10 21.71 -31.76
N SER A 823 -28.63 21.16 -30.68
CA SER A 823 -29.59 20.03 -30.71
C SER A 823 -31.00 20.44 -31.17
N GLY A 824 -31.32 21.73 -31.08
CA GLY A 824 -32.66 22.26 -31.32
C GLY A 824 -33.59 22.16 -30.11
N LYS A 825 -33.16 21.54 -29.00
CA LYS A 825 -33.93 21.45 -27.75
C LYS A 825 -33.71 22.68 -26.88
N ARG A 826 -34.77 23.12 -26.19
CA ARG A 826 -34.79 24.27 -25.29
C ARG A 826 -34.96 23.81 -23.84
N VAL A 827 -34.10 24.29 -22.94
CA VAL A 827 -34.17 23.98 -21.50
C VAL A 827 -34.25 25.26 -20.66
N ALA A 828 -35.24 25.33 -19.78
CA ALA A 828 -35.36 26.40 -18.78
C ALA A 828 -34.78 25.94 -17.44
N ILE A 829 -34.04 26.82 -16.76
CA ILE A 829 -33.47 26.58 -15.44
C ILE A 829 -33.90 27.70 -14.50
N VAL A 830 -34.59 27.37 -13.43
CA VAL A 830 -35.05 28.35 -12.43
C VAL A 830 -34.06 28.37 -11.27
N GLY A 831 -33.33 29.47 -11.13
CA GLY A 831 -32.30 29.72 -10.13
C GLY A 831 -30.87 29.63 -10.70
N SER A 832 -30.06 30.65 -10.43
CA SER A 832 -28.66 30.76 -10.92
C SER A 832 -27.60 30.42 -9.86
N GLY A 833 -27.97 29.62 -8.85
CA GLY A 833 -27.00 29.09 -7.88
C GLY A 833 -26.01 28.08 -8.50
N PRO A 834 -25.10 27.49 -7.71
CA PRO A 834 -24.10 26.55 -8.21
C PRO A 834 -24.66 25.38 -9.03
N ALA A 835 -25.83 24.84 -8.63
CA ALA A 835 -26.50 23.76 -9.35
C ALA A 835 -27.06 24.22 -10.69
N GLY A 836 -27.74 25.37 -10.73
CA GLY A 836 -28.30 25.94 -11.96
C GLY A 836 -27.22 26.30 -12.96
N LEU A 837 -26.15 26.96 -12.53
CA LEU A 837 -25.01 27.29 -13.39
C LEU A 837 -24.31 26.04 -13.92
N ALA A 838 -24.11 25.01 -13.08
CA ALA A 838 -23.46 23.78 -13.51
C ALA A 838 -24.32 23.01 -14.52
N ALA A 839 -25.64 22.98 -14.31
CA ALA A 839 -26.57 22.38 -15.26
C ALA A 839 -26.58 23.15 -16.59
N ALA A 840 -26.59 24.49 -16.53
CA ALA A 840 -26.54 25.34 -17.71
C ALA A 840 -25.28 25.14 -18.55
N ASP A 841 -24.11 25.12 -17.90
CA ASP A 841 -22.82 24.85 -18.54
C ASP A 841 -22.80 23.48 -19.25
N GLN A 842 -23.29 22.43 -18.59
CA GLN A 842 -23.29 21.08 -19.17
C GLN A 842 -24.29 20.95 -20.32
N LEU A 843 -25.52 21.43 -20.18
CA LEU A 843 -26.53 21.35 -21.22
C LEU A 843 -26.18 22.20 -22.45
N ASN A 844 -25.60 23.39 -22.24
CA ASN A 844 -25.08 24.21 -23.34
C ASN A 844 -23.96 23.49 -24.08
N LYS A 845 -23.05 22.81 -23.37
CA LYS A 845 -22.00 21.96 -23.98
C LYS A 845 -22.54 20.77 -24.76
N ALA A 846 -23.68 20.21 -24.36
CA ALA A 846 -24.37 19.16 -25.12
C ALA A 846 -25.04 19.69 -26.40
N GLY A 847 -25.15 21.01 -26.56
CA GLY A 847 -25.74 21.66 -27.73
C GLY A 847 -27.17 22.19 -27.49
N HIS A 848 -27.74 22.01 -26.31
CA HIS A 848 -29.07 22.51 -25.97
C HIS A 848 -29.07 24.05 -25.84
N SER A 849 -30.19 24.69 -26.14
CA SER A 849 -30.40 26.12 -25.88
C SER A 849 -30.92 26.31 -24.46
N VAL A 850 -30.16 27.02 -23.63
CA VAL A 850 -30.44 27.12 -22.19
C VAL A 850 -30.79 28.56 -21.79
N THR A 851 -31.91 28.72 -21.10
CA THR A 851 -32.35 29.98 -20.48
C THR A 851 -32.40 29.81 -18.95
N VAL A 852 -31.70 30.68 -18.22
CA VAL A 852 -31.62 30.66 -16.76
C VAL A 852 -32.39 31.86 -16.20
N TYR A 853 -33.42 31.60 -15.41
CA TYR A 853 -34.22 32.62 -14.72
C TYR A 853 -33.66 32.87 -13.32
N GLU A 854 -33.44 34.13 -12.97
CA GLU A 854 -32.94 34.56 -11.67
C GLU A 854 -33.80 35.69 -11.11
N ARG A 855 -34.18 35.57 -9.83
CA ARG A 855 -35.02 36.58 -9.16
C ARG A 855 -34.23 37.82 -8.79
N SER A 856 -32.95 37.67 -8.49
CA SER A 856 -32.05 38.80 -8.23
C SER A 856 -31.67 39.55 -9.52
N ASP A 857 -31.13 40.76 -9.35
CA ASP A 857 -30.66 41.63 -10.42
C ASP A 857 -29.39 41.11 -11.13
N ARG A 858 -28.65 40.19 -10.49
CA ARG A 858 -27.41 39.59 -11.02
C ARG A 858 -27.41 38.06 -10.83
N PRO A 859 -26.86 37.29 -11.78
CA PRO A 859 -26.77 35.85 -11.65
C PRO A 859 -25.67 35.41 -10.66
N GLY A 860 -25.80 34.19 -10.13
CA GLY A 860 -24.86 33.55 -9.21
C GLY A 860 -25.50 33.07 -7.89
N GLY A 861 -26.76 33.43 -7.63
CA GLY A 861 -27.48 33.09 -6.40
C GLY A 861 -26.65 33.35 -5.13
N LEU A 862 -26.50 32.33 -4.28
CA LEU A 862 -25.75 32.45 -3.03
C LEU A 862 -24.24 32.76 -3.21
N LEU A 863 -23.64 32.45 -4.36
CA LEU A 863 -22.26 32.85 -4.68
C LEU A 863 -22.13 34.37 -4.81
N MET A 864 -23.18 35.00 -5.38
CA MET A 864 -23.25 36.45 -5.55
C MET A 864 -23.66 37.14 -4.25
N TYR A 865 -24.74 36.71 -3.61
CA TYR A 865 -25.37 37.50 -2.52
C TYR A 865 -25.27 36.91 -1.11
N GLY A 866 -24.88 35.64 -0.93
CA GLY A 866 -24.82 35.05 0.42
C GLY A 866 -23.40 34.90 0.96
N ILE A 867 -22.45 34.46 0.14
CA ILE A 867 -21.05 34.38 0.56
C ILE A 867 -20.45 35.79 0.57
N PRO A 868 -19.80 36.24 1.65
CA PRO A 868 -19.17 37.56 1.69
C PRO A 868 -18.03 37.74 0.67
N ASN A 869 -17.80 38.97 0.23
CA ASN A 869 -16.76 39.30 -0.76
C ASN A 869 -15.34 38.92 -0.31
N MET A 870 -15.03 38.95 1.00
CA MET A 870 -13.71 38.55 1.49
C MET A 870 -13.40 37.06 1.32
N LYS A 871 -14.40 36.19 1.17
CA LYS A 871 -14.20 34.74 0.88
C LYS A 871 -14.20 34.44 -0.61
N LEU A 872 -15.07 35.12 -1.36
CA LEU A 872 -15.22 34.97 -2.80
C LEU A 872 -15.50 36.33 -3.41
N ASP A 873 -14.49 36.87 -4.08
CA ASP A 873 -14.60 38.14 -4.79
C ASP A 873 -15.68 38.05 -5.89
N LYS A 874 -16.60 39.00 -5.91
CA LYS A 874 -17.72 39.00 -6.87
C LYS A 874 -17.30 39.18 -8.31
N SER A 875 -16.12 39.76 -8.56
CA SER A 875 -15.54 39.80 -9.91
C SER A 875 -15.27 38.41 -10.48
N VAL A 876 -14.97 37.42 -9.62
CA VAL A 876 -14.74 36.02 -10.04
C VAL A 876 -16.04 35.35 -10.47
N VAL A 877 -17.15 35.63 -9.75
CA VAL A 877 -18.49 35.13 -10.12
C VAL A 877 -18.92 35.77 -11.44
N LYS A 878 -18.80 37.10 -11.55
CA LYS A 878 -19.13 37.83 -12.77
C LYS A 878 -18.33 37.33 -13.97
N ARG A 879 -17.00 37.16 -13.82
CA ARG A 879 -16.14 36.64 -14.90
C ARG A 879 -16.63 35.29 -15.44
N ARG A 880 -17.15 34.40 -14.58
CA ARG A 880 -17.67 33.10 -15.01
C ARG A 880 -19.04 33.23 -15.67
N THR A 881 -19.95 34.05 -15.15
CA THR A 881 -21.27 34.26 -15.77
C THR A 881 -21.15 34.92 -17.13
N ASP A 882 -20.26 35.91 -17.27
CA ASP A 882 -19.93 36.54 -18.56
C ASP A 882 -19.40 35.49 -19.56
N LEU A 883 -18.63 34.50 -19.09
CA LEU A 883 -18.10 33.42 -19.91
C LEU A 883 -19.20 32.48 -20.42
N LEU A 884 -20.15 32.11 -19.55
CA LEU A 884 -21.31 31.28 -19.92
C LEU A 884 -22.24 32.02 -20.88
N GLU A 885 -22.42 33.32 -20.69
CA GLU A 885 -23.19 34.17 -21.60
C GLU A 885 -22.53 34.23 -22.99
N ALA A 886 -21.21 34.41 -23.05
CA ALA A 886 -20.43 34.35 -24.29
C ALA A 886 -20.45 32.96 -24.98
N GLU A 887 -20.72 31.89 -24.24
CA GLU A 887 -20.94 30.53 -24.78
C GLU A 887 -22.38 30.29 -25.26
N GLY A 888 -23.29 31.24 -25.04
CA GLY A 888 -24.67 31.23 -25.51
C GLY A 888 -25.73 30.84 -24.46
N VAL A 889 -25.41 30.88 -23.16
CA VAL A 889 -26.41 30.76 -22.09
C VAL A 889 -27.12 32.09 -21.91
N GLN A 890 -28.46 32.10 -21.91
CA GLN A 890 -29.24 33.32 -21.70
C GLN A 890 -29.61 33.47 -20.22
N PHE A 891 -29.25 34.61 -19.60
CA PHE A 891 -29.69 34.95 -18.25
C PHE A 891 -30.85 35.93 -18.27
N VAL A 892 -31.93 35.61 -17.56
CA VAL A 892 -33.12 36.47 -17.39
C VAL A 892 -33.21 36.83 -15.90
N CYS A 893 -32.63 37.96 -15.54
CA CYS A 893 -32.58 38.45 -14.15
C CYS A 893 -33.83 39.26 -13.77
N ASN A 894 -33.98 39.60 -12.49
CA ASN A 894 -35.16 40.29 -11.94
C ASN A 894 -36.49 39.57 -12.24
N THR A 895 -36.46 38.25 -12.39
CA THR A 895 -37.63 37.46 -12.80
C THR A 895 -37.87 36.35 -11.78
N GLU A 896 -38.92 36.53 -10.99
CA GLU A 896 -39.42 35.48 -10.09
C GLU A 896 -40.45 34.62 -10.84
N ILE A 897 -40.25 33.31 -10.81
CA ILE A 897 -41.17 32.35 -11.41
C ILE A 897 -42.14 31.90 -10.32
N ASP A 898 -43.41 32.26 -10.45
CA ASP A 898 -44.44 31.86 -9.49
C ASP A 898 -45.20 30.60 -9.94
N ASP A 899 -45.33 30.35 -11.25
CA ASP A 899 -45.92 29.15 -11.85
C ASP A 899 -44.94 28.49 -12.85
N VAL A 900 -44.79 27.17 -12.75
CA VAL A 900 -43.87 26.37 -13.57
C VAL A 900 -44.56 25.82 -14.83
N ASN A 901 -45.89 25.82 -14.89
CA ASN A 901 -46.68 25.24 -15.99
C ASN A 901 -46.42 25.93 -17.34
N ASP A 902 -46.29 27.26 -17.33
CA ASP A 902 -45.95 28.03 -18.54
C ASP A 902 -44.59 27.59 -19.10
N LEU A 903 -43.60 27.43 -18.23
CA LEU A 903 -42.27 26.95 -18.62
C LEU A 903 -42.28 25.50 -19.12
N LYS A 904 -43.10 24.63 -18.52
CA LYS A 904 -43.26 23.24 -18.99
C LYS A 904 -43.84 23.16 -20.40
N THR A 905 -44.65 24.14 -20.80
CA THR A 905 -45.26 24.22 -22.13
C THR A 905 -44.27 24.80 -23.14
N ASP A 906 -43.51 25.82 -22.75
CA ASP A 906 -42.59 26.54 -23.63
C ASP A 906 -41.24 25.84 -23.83
N PHE A 907 -40.81 24.98 -22.92
CA PHE A 907 -39.49 24.33 -22.97
C PHE A 907 -39.60 22.81 -23.02
N ASP A 908 -38.65 22.17 -23.71
CA ASP A 908 -38.59 20.71 -23.80
C ASP A 908 -38.23 20.08 -22.44
N ALA A 909 -37.54 20.81 -21.56
CA ALA A 909 -37.29 20.44 -20.18
C ALA A 909 -37.16 21.67 -19.25
N VAL A 910 -37.54 21.50 -17.99
CA VAL A 910 -37.45 22.54 -16.94
C VAL A 910 -36.70 21.99 -15.73
N ILE A 911 -35.73 22.74 -15.21
CA ILE A 911 -34.95 22.39 -14.02
C ILE A 911 -35.21 23.39 -12.90
N LEU A 912 -35.72 22.91 -11.76
CA LEU A 912 -35.82 23.68 -10.52
C LEU A 912 -34.51 23.59 -9.74
N ALA A 913 -33.76 24.69 -9.70
CA ALA A 913 -32.49 24.86 -8.99
C ALA A 913 -32.54 26.05 -8.00
N ILE A 914 -33.73 26.28 -7.42
CA ILE A 914 -34.10 27.44 -6.59
C ILE A 914 -33.44 27.50 -5.21
N GLY A 915 -32.70 26.46 -4.81
CA GLY A 915 -32.00 26.40 -3.52
C GLY A 915 -32.92 26.13 -2.33
N SER A 916 -32.38 26.20 -1.10
CA SER A 916 -33.15 26.06 0.15
C SER A 916 -33.22 27.42 0.84
N THR A 917 -34.28 28.19 0.60
CA THR A 917 -34.34 29.62 0.93
C THR A 917 -35.06 29.93 2.23
N ILE A 918 -35.96 29.05 2.70
CA ILE A 918 -36.74 29.28 3.92
C ILE A 918 -35.84 29.13 5.15
N PRO A 919 -35.55 30.19 5.92
CA PRO A 919 -34.70 30.10 7.09
C PRO A 919 -35.40 29.37 8.24
N ARG A 920 -34.62 28.74 9.12
CA ARG A 920 -35.12 28.16 10.36
C ARG A 920 -35.29 29.27 11.40
N ASP A 921 -36.50 29.37 11.93
CA ASP A 921 -36.86 30.37 12.92
C ASP A 921 -36.79 29.85 14.37
N LEU A 922 -36.60 30.77 15.32
CA LEU A 922 -36.52 30.48 16.75
C LEU A 922 -37.70 31.09 17.50
N LYS A 923 -38.76 30.30 17.66
CA LYS A 923 -40.03 30.73 18.28
C LYS A 923 -39.97 30.65 19.81
N ILE A 924 -39.24 31.58 20.41
CA ILE A 924 -39.18 31.79 21.88
C ILE A 924 -39.82 33.13 22.26
N PRO A 925 -40.22 33.34 23.54
CA PRO A 925 -40.76 34.62 23.98
C PRO A 925 -39.87 35.80 23.58
N GLY A 926 -40.48 36.89 23.09
CA GLY A 926 -39.78 38.08 22.60
C GLY A 926 -39.27 38.01 21.15
N ARG A 927 -39.58 36.96 20.39
CA ARG A 927 -39.14 36.81 18.98
C ARG A 927 -39.61 37.94 18.05
N ASP A 928 -40.73 38.59 18.38
CA ASP A 928 -41.33 39.68 17.59
C ASP A 928 -40.69 41.06 17.85
N LEU A 929 -39.70 41.14 18.74
CA LEU A 929 -38.94 42.37 18.99
C LEU A 929 -38.13 42.78 17.75
N LYS A 930 -37.90 44.09 17.61
CA LYS A 930 -37.08 44.66 16.53
C LYS A 930 -35.60 44.32 16.73
N ASN A 931 -34.83 44.35 15.64
CA ASN A 931 -33.40 43.99 15.55
C ASN A 931 -33.09 42.49 15.79
N ILE A 932 -34.09 41.62 15.57
CA ILE A 932 -33.92 40.16 15.52
C ILE A 932 -34.13 39.70 14.08
N ASP A 933 -33.03 39.63 13.33
CA ASP A 933 -33.02 39.37 11.90
C ASP A 933 -32.43 37.99 11.57
N PHE A 934 -32.76 37.46 10.38
CA PHE A 934 -32.07 36.30 9.85
C PHE A 934 -30.68 36.68 9.33
N ALA A 935 -29.71 35.77 9.48
CA ALA A 935 -28.33 35.98 9.06
C ALA A 935 -28.19 36.43 7.59
N MET A 936 -29.00 35.84 6.69
CA MET A 936 -28.98 36.19 5.27
C MET A 936 -29.40 37.62 4.98
N THR A 937 -30.26 38.24 5.81
CA THR A 937 -30.65 39.65 5.66
C THR A 937 -29.43 40.54 5.73
N LEU A 938 -28.55 40.32 6.71
CA LEU A 938 -27.30 41.09 6.82
C LEU A 938 -26.35 40.81 5.64
N LEU A 939 -26.10 39.54 5.32
CA LEU A 939 -25.10 39.16 4.33
C LEU A 939 -25.47 39.63 2.91
N THR A 940 -26.75 39.53 2.54
CA THR A 940 -27.28 40.00 1.26
C THR A 940 -27.25 41.51 1.17
N ASN A 941 -27.78 42.21 2.17
CA ASN A 941 -27.78 43.68 2.20
C ASN A 941 -26.36 44.25 2.17
N ASN A 942 -25.42 43.65 2.90
CA ASN A 942 -24.02 44.06 2.90
C ASN A 942 -23.37 43.90 1.52
N THR A 943 -23.64 42.79 0.84
CA THR A 943 -23.05 42.53 -0.47
C THR A 943 -23.65 43.44 -1.53
N GLN A 944 -24.95 43.68 -1.50
CA GLN A 944 -25.60 44.66 -2.37
C GLN A 944 -25.04 46.08 -2.14
N ALA A 945 -24.93 46.49 -0.88
CA ALA A 945 -24.33 47.77 -0.51
C ALA A 945 -22.87 47.92 -0.97
N LEU A 946 -22.10 46.83 -1.01
CA LEU A 946 -20.73 46.82 -1.53
C LEU A 946 -20.71 46.96 -3.06
N LEU A 947 -21.65 46.34 -3.77
CA LEU A 947 -21.70 46.38 -5.24
C LEU A 947 -22.23 47.72 -5.77
N ASP A 948 -23.17 48.32 -5.04
CA ASP A 948 -23.87 49.55 -5.44
C ASP A 948 -23.35 50.79 -4.69
N ASP A 949 -22.25 50.65 -3.95
CA ASP A 949 -21.48 51.72 -3.27
C ASP A 949 -22.24 52.53 -2.19
N TYR A 950 -23.05 51.85 -1.35
CA TYR A 950 -23.77 52.45 -0.22
C TYR A 950 -23.48 51.79 1.15
N LEU A 951 -22.31 51.15 1.30
CA LEU A 951 -21.86 50.51 2.55
C LEU A 951 -21.98 51.35 3.84
N PRO A 952 -21.76 52.69 3.85
CA PRO A 952 -21.91 53.50 5.06
C PRO A 952 -23.28 53.37 5.76
N GLU A 953 -24.34 53.09 5.00
CA GLU A 953 -25.70 52.91 5.55
C GLU A 953 -25.85 51.58 6.29
N ILE A 954 -25.12 50.54 5.89
CA ILE A 954 -25.09 49.27 6.62
C ILE A 954 -24.20 49.38 7.85
N ARG A 955 -23.09 50.12 7.73
CA ARG A 955 -22.17 50.36 8.84
C ARG A 955 -22.86 51.07 10.00
N SER A 956 -23.64 52.13 9.74
CA SER A 956 -24.35 52.89 10.78
C SER A 956 -25.34 52.05 11.61
N LYS A 957 -25.82 50.92 11.05
CA LYS A 957 -26.71 49.98 11.75
C LYS A 957 -25.97 49.09 12.75
N LEU A 958 -24.67 48.80 12.54
CA LEU A 958 -23.89 47.85 13.33
C LEU A 958 -22.81 48.52 14.21
N GLU A 959 -22.35 49.71 13.82
CA GLU A 959 -21.26 50.41 14.50
C GLU A 959 -21.63 50.71 15.97
N GLY A 960 -20.75 50.31 16.89
CA GLY A 960 -20.95 50.48 18.33
C GLY A 960 -22.03 49.59 18.97
N LYS A 961 -22.67 48.67 18.22
CA LYS A 961 -23.71 47.77 18.72
C LYS A 961 -23.15 46.44 19.23
N LYS A 962 -23.82 45.81 20.20
CA LYS A 962 -23.54 44.45 20.70
C LYS A 962 -24.32 43.43 19.87
N VAL A 963 -23.60 42.59 19.13
CA VAL A 963 -24.19 41.65 18.18
C VAL A 963 -24.10 40.22 18.72
N ILE A 964 -25.23 39.52 18.76
CA ILE A 964 -25.27 38.08 19.06
C ILE A 964 -25.72 37.30 17.83
N VAL A 965 -24.96 36.28 17.46
CA VAL A 965 -25.27 35.37 16.36
C VAL A 965 -25.68 34.01 16.93
N ILE A 966 -26.91 33.57 16.68
CA ILE A 966 -27.44 32.30 17.19
C ILE A 966 -27.36 31.23 16.11
N GLY A 967 -26.55 30.20 16.35
CA GLY A 967 -26.31 29.11 15.42
C GLY A 967 -24.92 29.20 14.77
N GLY A 968 -24.31 28.03 14.62
CA GLY A 968 -22.97 27.87 14.08
C GLY A 968 -22.82 27.83 12.57
N GLY A 969 -21.70 27.23 12.16
CA GLY A 969 -21.38 26.93 10.77
C GLY A 969 -20.88 28.13 9.97
N ASP A 970 -20.75 27.93 8.65
CA ASP A 970 -20.16 28.92 7.75
C ASP A 970 -20.95 30.24 7.76
N THR A 971 -22.28 30.18 7.75
CA THR A 971 -23.14 31.38 7.79
C THR A 971 -22.95 32.18 9.08
N GLY A 972 -22.89 31.51 10.25
CA GLY A 972 -22.63 32.17 11.53
C GLY A 972 -21.25 32.84 11.56
N ASN A 973 -20.22 32.12 11.10
CA ASN A 973 -18.86 32.66 10.97
C ASN A 973 -18.79 33.85 9.99
N ASP A 974 -19.59 33.83 8.94
CA ASP A 974 -19.66 34.90 7.94
C ASP A 974 -20.34 36.16 8.52
N CYS A 975 -21.38 35.99 9.33
CA CYS A 975 -22.03 37.08 10.07
C CYS A 975 -21.10 37.74 11.08
N ILE A 976 -20.41 36.96 11.92
CA ILE A 976 -19.49 37.55 12.92
C ILE A 976 -18.36 38.32 12.23
N GLY A 977 -17.76 37.78 11.16
CA GLY A 977 -16.69 38.46 10.42
C GLY A 977 -17.18 39.75 9.72
N THR A 978 -18.45 39.77 9.30
CA THR A 978 -19.10 40.95 8.72
C THR A 978 -19.38 42.02 9.79
N ALA A 979 -19.88 41.61 10.96
CA ALA A 979 -20.15 42.51 12.09
C ALA A 979 -18.87 43.19 12.62
N VAL A 980 -17.74 42.45 12.72
CA VAL A 980 -16.46 43.04 13.11
C VAL A 980 -15.98 44.12 12.13
N ARG A 981 -16.15 43.91 10.83
CA ARG A 981 -15.74 44.89 9.80
C ARG A 981 -16.54 46.20 9.86
N HIS A 982 -17.80 46.12 10.30
CA HIS A 982 -18.65 47.30 10.50
C HIS A 982 -18.50 47.98 11.85
N GLY A 983 -17.56 47.52 12.70
CA GLY A 983 -17.24 48.20 13.95
C GLY A 983 -18.21 47.91 15.10
N ALA A 984 -18.79 46.70 15.15
CA ALA A 984 -19.58 46.26 16.30
C ALA A 984 -18.78 46.41 17.62
N ALA A 985 -19.45 46.80 18.71
CA ALA A 985 -18.82 46.95 20.01
C ALA A 985 -18.41 45.59 20.62
N SER A 986 -19.21 44.55 20.40
CA SER A 986 -18.88 43.16 20.75
C SER A 986 -19.63 42.20 19.85
N VAL A 987 -19.07 41.00 19.67
CA VAL A 987 -19.67 39.93 18.87
C VAL A 987 -19.57 38.60 19.60
N VAL A 988 -20.71 37.95 19.84
CA VAL A 988 -20.81 36.65 20.50
C VAL A 988 -21.57 35.67 19.60
N ASN A 989 -21.15 34.42 19.54
CA ASN A 989 -21.81 33.37 18.77
C ASN A 989 -22.24 32.22 19.66
N PHE A 990 -23.53 31.88 19.62
CA PHE A 990 -24.11 30.82 20.43
C PHE A 990 -24.16 29.50 19.67
N GLU A 991 -23.59 28.46 20.28
CA GLU A 991 -23.54 27.10 19.78
C GLU A 991 -24.21 26.12 20.75
N LEU A 992 -25.28 25.47 20.28
CA LEU A 992 -26.04 24.52 21.10
C LEU A 992 -25.26 23.23 21.39
N LEU A 993 -24.40 22.83 20.46
CA LEU A 993 -23.62 21.60 20.56
C LEU A 993 -22.35 21.80 21.41
N PRO A 994 -21.80 20.72 21.99
CA PRO A 994 -20.54 20.80 22.71
C PRO A 994 -19.38 21.15 21.77
N GLN A 995 -18.33 21.71 22.36
CA GLN A 995 -17.10 21.99 21.64
C GLN A 995 -16.56 20.70 20.98
N PRO A 996 -16.30 20.71 19.66
CA PRO A 996 -15.70 19.55 19.01
C PRO A 996 -14.31 19.24 19.59
N PRO A 997 -13.89 17.95 19.60
CA PRO A 997 -12.56 17.56 20.07
C PRO A 997 -11.44 18.09 19.15
N GLN A 998 -10.20 18.18 19.64
CA GLN A 998 -9.05 18.60 18.83
C GLN A 998 -8.68 17.54 17.76
N GLU A 999 -8.91 16.27 18.06
CA GLU A 999 -8.63 15.13 17.19
C GLU A 999 -9.89 14.31 16.92
N ARG A 1000 -9.85 13.46 15.88
CA ARG A 1000 -10.98 12.58 15.54
C ARG A 1000 -11.29 11.63 16.69
N SER A 1001 -12.55 11.60 17.11
CA SER A 1001 -13.05 10.62 18.08
C SER A 1001 -13.20 9.23 17.45
N ARG A 1002 -13.28 8.19 18.30
CA ARG A 1002 -13.46 6.79 17.84
C ARG A 1002 -14.75 6.56 17.04
N ASP A 1003 -15.78 7.39 17.27
CA ASP A 1003 -17.06 7.36 16.58
C ASP A 1003 -17.12 8.24 15.30
N ASN A 1004 -16.01 8.89 14.93
CA ASN A 1004 -15.86 9.59 13.65
C ASN A 1004 -14.67 9.03 12.83
N PRO A 1005 -14.77 7.77 12.35
CA PRO A 1005 -13.68 7.11 11.65
C PRO A 1005 -13.35 7.79 10.33
N TRP A 1006 -12.07 7.80 9.97
CA TRP A 1006 -11.64 8.09 8.60
C TRP A 1006 -12.24 7.05 7.64
N PRO A 1007 -12.67 7.40 6.41
CA PRO A 1007 -12.49 8.67 5.69
C PRO A 1007 -13.66 9.67 5.84
N GLN A 1008 -14.51 9.54 6.87
CA GLN A 1008 -15.62 10.48 7.07
C GLN A 1008 -15.11 11.92 7.29
N TRP A 1009 -15.98 12.90 7.10
CA TRP A 1009 -15.66 14.30 7.41
C TRP A 1009 -15.19 14.45 8.88
N PRO A 1010 -14.01 15.06 9.12
CA PRO A 1010 -13.48 15.19 10.47
C PRO A 1010 -14.30 16.17 11.30
N ARG A 1011 -14.95 15.67 12.35
CA ARG A 1011 -15.64 16.45 13.38
C ARG A 1011 -14.65 16.89 14.47
N ILE A 1012 -13.74 17.77 14.08
CA ILE A 1012 -12.70 18.34 14.97
C ILE A 1012 -12.90 19.84 15.14
N PHE A 1013 -12.31 20.41 16.18
CA PHE A 1013 -12.31 21.84 16.42
C PHE A 1013 -11.60 22.57 15.30
N ARG A 1014 -12.23 23.60 14.74
CA ARG A 1014 -11.66 24.43 13.67
C ARG A 1014 -11.84 25.90 14.00
N VAL A 1015 -10.82 26.67 13.66
CA VAL A 1015 -10.84 28.14 13.69
C VAL A 1015 -10.90 28.60 12.24
N ASP A 1016 -11.85 29.46 11.93
CA ASP A 1016 -12.02 30.06 10.61
C ASP A 1016 -11.78 31.56 10.72
N TYR A 1017 -11.82 32.28 9.61
CA TYR A 1017 -11.39 33.68 9.55
C TYR A 1017 -12.18 34.58 10.51
N GLY A 1018 -13.51 34.41 10.60
CA GLY A 1018 -14.37 35.21 11.47
C GLY A 1018 -14.06 34.98 12.94
N HIS A 1019 -13.88 33.72 13.35
CA HIS A 1019 -13.42 33.35 14.70
C HIS A 1019 -12.09 34.03 15.05
N SER A 1020 -11.11 33.99 14.14
CA SER A 1020 -9.80 34.62 14.37
C SER A 1020 -9.84 36.14 14.37
N GLU A 1021 -10.72 36.76 13.57
CA GLU A 1021 -10.88 38.23 13.53
C GLU A 1021 -11.51 38.76 14.81
N VAL A 1022 -12.57 38.12 15.31
CA VAL A 1022 -13.18 38.49 16.59
C VAL A 1022 -12.16 38.30 17.71
N LYS A 1023 -11.47 37.16 17.76
CA LYS A 1023 -10.48 36.88 18.80
C LYS A 1023 -9.35 37.90 18.83
N ASP A 1024 -8.81 38.28 17.67
CA ASP A 1024 -7.73 39.25 17.59
C ASP A 1024 -8.19 40.69 17.88
N HIS A 1025 -9.45 41.02 17.55
CA HIS A 1025 -10.01 42.36 17.77
C HIS A 1025 -10.46 42.58 19.22
N TYR A 1026 -11.09 41.59 19.86
CA TYR A 1026 -11.69 41.71 21.20
C TYR A 1026 -11.02 40.85 22.28
N GLY A 1027 -10.03 40.01 21.94
CA GLY A 1027 -9.24 39.23 22.89
C GLY A 1027 -9.83 37.88 23.33
N LYS A 1028 -11.04 37.52 22.88
CA LYS A 1028 -11.74 36.26 23.26
C LYS A 1028 -12.33 35.56 22.02
N ASP A 1029 -12.35 34.22 22.02
CA ASP A 1029 -13.11 33.46 21.00
C ASP A 1029 -14.60 33.83 21.09
N PRO A 1030 -15.29 34.13 19.97
CA PRO A 1030 -16.70 34.52 19.98
C PRO A 1030 -17.64 33.42 20.49
N ARG A 1031 -17.24 32.16 20.41
CA ARG A 1031 -18.16 31.02 20.54
C ARG A 1031 -18.41 30.67 22.00
N GLU A 1032 -19.69 30.63 22.35
CA GLU A 1032 -20.21 30.07 23.59
C GLU A 1032 -20.89 28.74 23.27
N TYR A 1033 -20.32 27.63 23.76
CA TYR A 1033 -20.84 26.28 23.54
C TYR A 1033 -21.85 25.88 24.60
N CYS A 1034 -22.61 24.82 24.29
CA CYS A 1034 -23.59 24.24 25.21
C CYS A 1034 -24.59 25.29 25.74
N ILE A 1035 -25.03 26.19 24.88
CA ILE A 1035 -25.92 27.30 25.26
C ILE A 1035 -27.26 27.20 24.53
N LEU A 1036 -28.34 27.35 25.28
CA LEU A 1036 -29.71 27.33 24.78
C LEU A 1036 -30.39 28.68 25.09
N SER A 1037 -30.92 29.33 24.07
CA SER A 1037 -31.69 30.58 24.21
C SER A 1037 -33.11 30.30 24.69
N LYS A 1038 -33.55 31.00 25.74
CA LYS A 1038 -34.87 30.81 26.38
C LYS A 1038 -35.84 31.95 26.09
N GLU A 1039 -35.37 33.19 26.09
CA GLU A 1039 -36.20 34.39 25.91
C GLU A 1039 -35.38 35.58 25.40
N PHE A 1040 -35.99 36.41 24.55
CA PHE A 1040 -35.48 37.73 24.16
C PHE A 1040 -36.11 38.81 25.04
N ILE A 1041 -35.27 39.67 25.64
CA ILE A 1041 -35.69 40.74 26.54
C ILE A 1041 -35.62 42.06 25.77
N GLY A 1042 -36.75 42.79 25.73
CA GLY A 1042 -36.86 44.07 25.01
C GLY A 1042 -36.57 45.30 25.87
N ASP A 1043 -36.37 46.44 25.21
CA ASP A 1043 -36.44 47.77 25.80
C ASP A 1043 -37.83 48.41 25.67
N ASP A 1044 -38.00 49.61 26.21
CA ASP A 1044 -39.27 50.36 26.19
C ASP A 1044 -39.70 50.78 24.77
N GLU A 1045 -38.80 50.73 23.78
CA GLU A 1045 -39.05 51.05 22.36
C GLU A 1045 -39.34 49.80 21.50
N GLY A 1046 -39.31 48.62 22.11
CA GLY A 1046 -39.57 47.34 21.46
C GLY A 1046 -38.38 46.78 20.66
N HIS A 1047 -37.15 47.23 20.92
CA HIS A 1047 -35.93 46.63 20.40
C HIS A 1047 -35.42 45.56 21.37
N VAL A 1048 -34.68 44.57 20.86
CA VAL A 1048 -33.95 43.63 21.72
C VAL A 1048 -32.86 44.36 22.51
N LYS A 1049 -32.78 44.06 23.81
CA LYS A 1049 -31.78 44.59 24.76
C LYS A 1049 -30.89 43.48 25.33
N ALA A 1050 -31.43 42.28 25.49
CA ALA A 1050 -30.69 41.13 26.01
C ALA A 1050 -31.34 39.79 25.63
N ILE A 1051 -30.61 38.69 25.84
CA ILE A 1051 -31.07 37.31 25.65
C ILE A 1051 -30.87 36.54 26.96
N LYS A 1052 -31.93 35.91 27.46
CA LYS A 1052 -31.85 34.96 28.57
C LYS A 1052 -31.49 33.57 28.01
N THR A 1053 -30.46 32.96 28.59
CA THR A 1053 -29.91 31.67 28.16
C THR A 1053 -29.76 30.71 29.33
N VAL A 1054 -29.61 29.42 29.03
CA VAL A 1054 -29.29 28.36 30.00
C VAL A 1054 -28.20 27.46 29.41
N ARG A 1055 -27.32 26.91 30.24
CA ARG A 1055 -26.34 25.92 29.79
C ARG A 1055 -26.98 24.54 29.69
N VAL A 1056 -26.59 23.77 28.68
CA VAL A 1056 -27.09 22.42 28.42
C VAL A 1056 -25.97 21.38 28.41
N GLU A 1057 -26.31 20.15 28.76
CA GLU A 1057 -25.43 19.00 28.69
C GLU A 1057 -26.03 17.93 27.76
N TRP A 1058 -25.21 17.37 26.87
CA TRP A 1058 -25.62 16.31 25.94
C TRP A 1058 -25.16 14.94 26.48
N LYS A 1059 -26.08 14.03 26.77
CA LYS A 1059 -25.79 12.65 27.22
C LYS A 1059 -26.37 11.63 26.25
N LYS A 1060 -25.67 10.51 26.01
CA LYS A 1060 -26.26 9.36 25.31
C LYS A 1060 -27.14 8.59 26.29
N SER A 1061 -28.37 8.29 25.90
CA SER A 1061 -29.24 7.33 26.58
C SER A 1061 -28.65 5.92 26.54
N GLU A 1062 -29.20 4.99 27.33
CA GLU A 1062 -28.86 3.55 27.26
C GLU A 1062 -29.10 2.96 25.86
N SER A 1063 -30.05 3.52 25.10
CA SER A 1063 -30.30 3.17 23.69
C SER A 1063 -29.35 3.86 22.69
N GLY A 1064 -28.38 4.65 23.17
CA GLY A 1064 -27.38 5.34 22.34
C GLY A 1064 -27.86 6.65 21.71
N VAL A 1065 -29.06 7.14 22.06
CA VAL A 1065 -29.64 8.38 21.52
C VAL A 1065 -29.17 9.57 22.34
N TRP A 1066 -28.71 10.64 21.68
CA TRP A 1066 -28.32 11.87 22.38
C TRP A 1066 -29.54 12.60 22.95
N GLN A 1067 -29.51 12.90 24.23
CA GLN A 1067 -30.50 13.67 24.97
C GLN A 1067 -29.85 14.95 25.52
N MET A 1068 -30.55 16.07 25.35
CA MET A 1068 -30.15 17.37 25.86
C MET A 1068 -30.82 17.60 27.22
N ASN A 1069 -30.03 17.94 28.24
CA ASN A 1069 -30.52 18.28 29.57
C ASN A 1069 -30.09 19.70 29.94
N GLU A 1070 -31.01 20.51 30.47
CA GLU A 1070 -30.67 21.83 31.00
C GLU A 1070 -29.90 21.67 32.33
N ILE A 1071 -28.83 22.44 32.51
CA ILE A 1071 -28.05 22.45 33.75
C ILE A 1071 -28.77 23.37 34.75
N PRO A 1072 -29.25 22.87 35.90
CA PRO A 1072 -29.95 23.71 36.89
C PRO A 1072 -29.07 24.87 37.36
N ASN A 1073 -29.68 26.04 37.62
CA ASN A 1073 -29.02 27.27 38.08
C ASN A 1073 -27.90 27.82 37.17
N SER A 1074 -27.94 27.49 35.87
CA SER A 1074 -26.98 28.00 34.86
C SER A 1074 -27.55 29.11 33.98
N GLU A 1075 -28.63 29.77 34.43
CA GLU A 1075 -29.24 30.85 33.69
C GLU A 1075 -28.33 32.08 33.63
N GLU A 1076 -28.12 32.61 32.44
CA GLU A 1076 -27.23 33.75 32.18
C GLU A 1076 -27.90 34.71 31.20
N ILE A 1077 -27.74 36.02 31.41
CA ILE A 1077 -28.29 37.07 30.55
C ILE A 1077 -27.14 37.71 29.76
N PHE A 1078 -27.26 37.69 28.43
CA PHE A 1078 -26.31 38.34 27.52
C PHE A 1078 -26.91 39.58 26.91
N GLU A 1079 -26.25 40.73 27.03
CA GLU A 1079 -26.69 41.98 26.42
C GLU A 1079 -26.55 41.93 24.89
N ALA A 1080 -27.57 42.36 24.17
CA ALA A 1080 -27.63 42.34 22.71
C ALA A 1080 -28.45 43.51 22.19
N ASP A 1081 -27.89 44.30 21.29
CA ASP A 1081 -28.63 45.33 20.54
C ASP A 1081 -29.15 44.78 19.20
N ILE A 1082 -28.49 43.73 18.68
CA ILE A 1082 -28.82 43.06 17.43
C ILE A 1082 -28.65 41.55 17.62
N VAL A 1083 -29.64 40.77 17.16
CA VAL A 1083 -29.59 39.32 17.13
C VAL A 1083 -29.71 38.83 15.69
N LEU A 1084 -28.79 37.96 15.28
CA LEU A 1084 -28.78 37.33 13.95
C LEU A 1084 -29.02 35.82 14.08
N LEU A 1085 -30.08 35.31 13.45
CA LEU A 1085 -30.41 33.89 13.45
C LEU A 1085 -29.74 33.18 12.27
N SER A 1086 -28.78 32.29 12.56
CA SER A 1086 -28.03 31.44 11.61
C SER A 1086 -28.26 29.94 11.86
N MET A 1087 -29.52 29.55 12.09
CA MET A 1087 -29.90 28.17 12.46
C MET A 1087 -30.12 27.22 11.26
N GLY A 1088 -29.66 27.63 10.07
CA GLY A 1088 -29.88 26.92 8.80
C GLY A 1088 -31.25 27.23 8.18
N PHE A 1089 -31.64 26.41 7.21
CA PHE A 1089 -32.85 26.53 6.40
C PHE A 1089 -33.75 25.29 6.57
N VAL A 1090 -34.92 25.26 5.94
CA VAL A 1090 -35.83 24.10 5.98
C VAL A 1090 -36.27 23.58 4.60
N GLY A 1091 -36.15 24.38 3.55
CA GLY A 1091 -36.47 23.97 2.18
C GLY A 1091 -36.67 25.17 1.24
N PRO A 1092 -37.04 24.93 -0.03
CA PRO A 1092 -37.35 25.98 -0.99
C PRO A 1092 -38.70 26.66 -0.75
N GLU A 1093 -38.82 27.90 -1.17
CA GLU A 1093 -40.09 28.60 -1.42
C GLU A 1093 -40.74 28.06 -2.70
N VAL A 1094 -41.78 27.23 -2.57
CA VAL A 1094 -42.54 26.67 -3.73
C VAL A 1094 -44.05 26.76 -3.54
N ALA A 1095 -44.52 27.52 -2.54
CA ALA A 1095 -45.95 27.56 -2.19
C ALA A 1095 -46.84 28.04 -3.34
N LYS A 1096 -46.30 28.85 -4.26
CA LYS A 1096 -47.00 29.36 -5.44
C LYS A 1096 -46.91 28.44 -6.67
N MET A 1097 -45.94 27.51 -6.71
CA MET A 1097 -45.61 26.69 -7.88
C MET A 1097 -46.35 25.33 -7.92
N GLU A 1098 -47.28 25.07 -6.99
CA GLU A 1098 -48.01 23.79 -6.84
C GLU A 1098 -47.14 22.51 -6.72
N VAL A 1099 -45.84 22.64 -6.44
CA VAL A 1099 -44.92 21.50 -6.28
C VAL A 1099 -45.02 20.89 -4.88
N GLN A 1100 -45.21 19.57 -4.79
CA GLN A 1100 -45.26 18.85 -3.51
C GLN A 1100 -43.91 18.87 -2.77
N LYS A 1101 -43.96 18.93 -1.44
CA LYS A 1101 -42.77 18.82 -0.56
C LYS A 1101 -42.73 17.49 0.16
N THR A 1102 -41.53 16.97 0.36
CA THR A 1102 -41.29 15.86 1.29
C THR A 1102 -41.50 16.31 2.74
N PRO A 1103 -41.64 15.37 3.71
CA PRO A 1103 -41.66 15.73 5.14
C PRO A 1103 -40.41 16.49 5.62
N ARG A 1104 -39.30 16.43 4.88
CA ARG A 1104 -38.07 17.19 5.14
C ARG A 1104 -38.05 18.57 4.50
N GLY A 1105 -39.12 18.95 3.79
CA GLY A 1105 -39.26 20.23 3.13
C GLY A 1105 -38.65 20.32 1.72
N THR A 1106 -38.00 19.26 1.21
CA THR A 1106 -37.38 19.24 -0.13
C THR A 1106 -38.35 18.81 -1.23
N ILE A 1107 -37.99 19.01 -2.50
CA ILE A 1107 -38.77 18.54 -3.66
C ILE A 1107 -38.51 17.04 -3.91
N PRO A 1108 -39.55 16.19 -4.01
CA PRO A 1108 -39.40 14.77 -4.29
C PRO A 1108 -39.02 14.51 -5.76
N THR A 1109 -38.46 13.33 -6.01
CA THR A 1109 -38.12 12.82 -7.35
C THR A 1109 -38.67 11.41 -7.50
N LYS A 1110 -38.83 10.92 -8.73
CA LYS A 1110 -39.37 9.56 -9.02
C LYS A 1110 -38.63 8.46 -8.25
N SER A 1111 -37.33 8.62 -8.05
CA SER A 1111 -36.52 7.77 -7.18
C SER A 1111 -35.36 8.58 -6.60
N HIS A 1112 -34.78 8.11 -5.49
CA HIS A 1112 -33.63 8.77 -4.87
C HIS A 1112 -32.39 8.89 -5.81
N ALA A 1113 -32.30 8.05 -6.84
CA ALA A 1113 -31.22 8.10 -7.83
C ALA A 1113 -31.52 9.01 -9.03
N SER A 1114 -32.76 9.48 -9.17
CA SER A 1114 -33.23 10.32 -10.28
C SER A 1114 -33.34 11.78 -9.85
N TYR A 1115 -33.26 12.67 -10.84
CA TYR A 1115 -33.48 14.11 -10.75
C TYR A 1115 -34.85 14.52 -11.33
N GLN A 1116 -35.55 13.61 -11.99
CA GLN A 1116 -36.88 13.83 -12.56
C GLN A 1116 -37.96 13.85 -11.46
N VAL A 1117 -38.80 14.88 -11.50
CA VAL A 1117 -39.98 15.01 -10.64
C VAL A 1117 -41.16 14.34 -11.32
N GLU A 1118 -41.55 14.87 -12.48
CA GLU A 1118 -42.64 14.41 -13.34
C GLU A 1118 -42.37 14.87 -14.79
N GLU A 1119 -42.90 14.17 -15.79
CA GLU A 1119 -42.83 14.59 -17.21
C GLU A 1119 -41.49 15.22 -17.64
N ASN A 1120 -41.48 16.49 -18.07
CA ASN A 1120 -40.30 17.26 -18.45
C ASN A 1120 -39.73 18.14 -17.31
N LEU A 1121 -40.18 17.94 -16.07
CA LEU A 1121 -39.77 18.68 -14.88
C LEU A 1121 -38.71 17.92 -14.07
N PHE A 1122 -37.62 18.61 -13.76
CA PHE A 1122 -36.48 18.11 -13.00
C PHE A 1122 -36.15 19.04 -11.84
N THR A 1123 -35.43 18.54 -10.84
CA THR A 1123 -35.00 19.33 -9.69
C THR A 1123 -33.57 18.98 -9.28
N ALA A 1124 -32.77 19.98 -8.89
CA ALA A 1124 -31.36 19.79 -8.54
C ALA A 1124 -30.89 20.75 -7.43
N GLY A 1125 -29.81 20.35 -6.75
CA GLY A 1125 -29.17 21.16 -5.72
C GLY A 1125 -29.91 21.13 -4.38
N ASP A 1126 -29.80 22.21 -3.62
CA ASP A 1126 -30.27 22.23 -2.23
C ASP A 1126 -31.79 22.10 -2.09
N CYS A 1127 -32.57 22.45 -3.13
CA CYS A 1127 -34.03 22.29 -3.11
C CYS A 1127 -34.47 20.81 -3.13
N ARG A 1128 -33.64 19.92 -3.70
CA ARG A 1128 -33.82 18.45 -3.72
C ARG A 1128 -33.09 17.77 -2.56
N ARG A 1129 -31.82 18.10 -2.37
CA ARG A 1129 -30.92 17.45 -1.40
C ARG A 1129 -31.11 17.93 0.04
N GLY A 1130 -31.56 19.17 0.22
CA GLY A 1130 -31.39 19.93 1.46
C GLY A 1130 -30.06 20.68 1.47
N GLN A 1131 -29.88 21.57 2.47
CA GLN A 1131 -28.70 22.43 2.57
C GLN A 1131 -27.40 21.64 2.52
N SER A 1132 -26.52 22.03 1.60
CA SER A 1132 -25.25 21.35 1.43
C SER A 1132 -24.14 22.30 1.00
N LEU A 1133 -23.00 21.73 0.67
CA LEU A 1133 -21.83 22.47 0.20
C LEU A 1133 -21.99 22.82 -1.29
N ILE A 1134 -21.34 23.90 -1.72
CA ILE A 1134 -21.32 24.34 -3.13
C ILE A 1134 -20.89 23.24 -4.09
N VAL A 1135 -19.91 22.42 -3.68
CA VAL A 1135 -19.45 21.27 -4.47
C VAL A 1135 -20.54 20.21 -4.68
N TRP A 1136 -21.46 20.03 -3.72
CA TRP A 1136 -22.65 19.18 -3.91
C TRP A 1136 -23.65 19.84 -4.86
N GLY A 1137 -23.84 21.16 -4.77
CA GLY A 1137 -24.66 21.90 -5.74
C GLY A 1137 -24.18 21.70 -7.18
N ILE A 1138 -22.87 21.86 -7.43
CA ILE A 1138 -22.26 21.62 -8.75
C ILE A 1138 -22.50 20.17 -9.19
N GLN A 1139 -22.24 19.21 -8.31
CA GLN A 1139 -22.44 17.79 -8.61
C GLN A 1139 -23.90 17.47 -8.99
N GLU A 1140 -24.86 17.94 -8.21
CA GLU A 1140 -26.29 17.75 -8.46
C GLU A 1140 -26.69 18.38 -9.80
N GLY A 1141 -26.21 19.58 -10.11
CA GLY A 1141 -26.45 20.24 -11.40
C GLY A 1141 -25.91 19.44 -12.58
N ARG A 1142 -24.69 18.90 -12.47
CA ARG A 1142 -24.08 18.06 -13.52
C ARG A 1142 -24.85 16.77 -13.75
N GLN A 1143 -25.24 16.06 -12.68
CA GLN A 1143 -25.98 14.80 -12.81
C GLN A 1143 -27.41 15.04 -13.32
N CYS A 1144 -28.05 16.12 -12.89
CA CYS A 1144 -29.35 16.53 -13.43
C CYS A 1144 -29.25 16.85 -14.92
N ALA A 1145 -28.24 17.61 -15.36
CA ALA A 1145 -28.02 17.89 -16.79
C ALA A 1145 -27.82 16.61 -17.60
N ARG A 1146 -27.09 15.63 -17.05
CA ARG A 1146 -26.91 14.31 -17.68
C ARG A 1146 -28.24 13.55 -17.84
N GLU A 1147 -29.11 13.60 -16.84
CA GLU A 1147 -30.42 12.94 -16.90
C GLU A 1147 -31.37 13.66 -17.86
N VAL A 1148 -31.33 15.00 -17.92
CA VAL A 1148 -32.08 15.81 -18.89
C VAL A 1148 -31.62 15.53 -20.32
N ASP A 1149 -30.31 15.51 -20.56
CA ASP A 1149 -29.74 15.15 -21.87
C ASP A 1149 -30.19 13.75 -22.32
N MET A 1150 -30.12 12.77 -21.41
CA MET A 1150 -30.63 11.41 -21.66
C MET A 1150 -32.13 11.38 -21.95
N PHE A 1151 -32.93 12.19 -21.25
CA PHE A 1151 -34.37 12.29 -21.47
C PHE A 1151 -34.71 12.88 -22.84
N LEU A 1152 -33.96 13.91 -23.28
CA LEU A 1152 -34.21 14.62 -24.53
C LEU A 1152 -33.71 13.88 -25.77
N GLU A 1153 -32.54 13.25 -25.69
CA GLU A 1153 -31.84 12.63 -26.84
C GLU A 1153 -31.88 11.09 -26.81
N GLY A 1154 -32.30 10.47 -25.71
CA GLY A 1154 -32.27 9.01 -25.51
C GLY A 1154 -30.87 8.42 -25.31
N ASN A 1155 -29.82 9.25 -25.37
CA ASN A 1155 -28.44 8.94 -24.98
C ASN A 1155 -27.79 10.19 -24.36
N THR A 1156 -26.60 10.06 -23.79
CA THR A 1156 -25.87 11.23 -23.25
C THR A 1156 -24.36 11.07 -23.40
N LYS A 1157 -23.70 12.13 -23.87
CA LYS A 1157 -22.23 12.24 -23.93
C LYS A 1157 -21.66 13.02 -22.76
N LEU A 1158 -22.50 13.60 -21.92
CA LEU A 1158 -22.06 14.32 -20.73
C LEU A 1158 -21.33 13.36 -19.77
N PRO A 1159 -20.24 13.78 -19.12
CA PRO A 1159 -19.45 12.93 -18.24
C PRO A 1159 -20.20 12.58 -16.94
N GLY A 1160 -20.03 11.35 -16.45
CA GLY A 1160 -20.48 10.95 -15.11
C GLY A 1160 -19.45 11.29 -14.02
N ASN A 1161 -19.59 10.66 -12.84
CA ASN A 1161 -18.59 10.78 -11.77
C ASN A 1161 -17.19 10.40 -12.28
N GLY A 1162 -16.19 11.20 -11.91
CA GLY A 1162 -14.79 10.98 -12.31
C GLY A 1162 -14.48 11.32 -13.76
N GLY A 1163 -15.37 12.02 -14.47
CA GLY A 1163 -15.15 12.44 -15.86
C GLY A 1163 -15.38 11.33 -16.89
N ILE A 1164 -15.90 10.17 -16.46
CA ILE A 1164 -16.09 9.00 -17.33
C ILE A 1164 -17.34 9.20 -18.17
N VAL A 1165 -17.17 9.29 -19.49
CA VAL A 1165 -18.27 9.16 -20.45
C VAL A 1165 -18.60 7.68 -20.59
N LYS A 1166 -19.79 7.26 -20.16
CA LYS A 1166 -20.25 5.89 -20.40
C LYS A 1166 -20.35 5.68 -21.91
N ARG A 1167 -19.69 4.65 -22.42
CA ARG A 1167 -19.89 4.20 -23.81
C ARG A 1167 -21.30 3.63 -23.92
N ASP A 1168 -22.02 4.07 -24.94
CA ASP A 1168 -23.32 3.51 -25.29
C ASP A 1168 -23.11 2.11 -25.88
N PHE A 1169 -23.69 1.11 -25.23
CA PHE A 1169 -23.63 -0.28 -25.67
C PHE A 1169 -24.85 -0.66 -26.52
N LYS A 1170 -25.79 0.25 -26.80
CA LYS A 1170 -27.03 -0.05 -27.51
C LYS A 1170 -26.81 -0.75 -28.86
N LEU A 1171 -25.77 -0.37 -29.61
CA LEU A 1171 -25.38 -1.09 -30.83
C LEU A 1171 -24.93 -2.54 -30.57
N LEU A 1172 -24.21 -2.78 -29.47
CA LEU A 1172 -23.80 -4.13 -29.04
C LEU A 1172 -24.99 -4.92 -28.47
N GLU A 1173 -25.96 -4.25 -27.84
CA GLU A 1173 -27.20 -4.85 -27.36
C GLU A 1173 -28.14 -5.21 -28.52
N GLU A 1174 -28.24 -4.36 -29.54
CA GLU A 1174 -28.94 -4.62 -30.80
C GLU A 1174 -28.28 -5.80 -31.54
N LEU A 1175 -26.96 -5.80 -31.68
CA LEU A 1175 -26.20 -6.92 -32.25
C LEU A 1175 -26.32 -8.21 -31.42
N ALA A 1176 -26.43 -8.13 -30.09
CA ALA A 1176 -26.64 -9.30 -29.23
C ALA A 1176 -28.09 -9.81 -29.28
N SER A 1177 -29.08 -8.91 -29.39
CA SER A 1177 -30.51 -9.26 -29.52
C SER A 1177 -30.87 -9.81 -30.91
N GLY A 1178 -30.06 -9.50 -31.93
CA GLY A 1178 -30.13 -10.14 -33.24
C GLY A 1178 -29.52 -11.55 -33.28
N VAL A 1179 -29.02 -12.05 -32.14
CA VAL A 1179 -28.49 -13.41 -31.97
C VAL A 1179 -29.35 -14.15 -30.94
N GLU A 1180 -30.61 -14.42 -31.30
CA GLU A 1180 -31.39 -15.50 -30.68
C GLU A 1180 -31.75 -16.55 -31.75
N ALA A 1181 -31.25 -17.76 -31.51
CA ALA A 1181 -31.49 -19.07 -32.16
C ALA A 1181 -30.98 -19.31 -33.59
#